data_AF-A0A6P0RLQ9-F1
#
_entry.id   AF-A0A6P0RLQ9-F1
#
_cell.length_a   1.000
_cell.length_b   1.000
_cell.length_c   1.000
_cell.angle_alpha   90.00
_cell.angle_beta   90.00
_cell.angle_gamma   90.00
#
_symmetry.space_group_name_H-M   'P 1'
#
loop_
_entity.id
_entity.type
_entity.pdbx_description
1 polymer ?
#
loop_
_entity_poly.entity_id
_entity_poly.type
_entity_poly.pdbx_seq_one_letter_code
_entity_poly.pdbx_strand_id
1 'polypeptide(L)'
;MAQLFNAETDWATTQNNLGNAYLYRIRGDKAQNLENAIAALHLALLVRTKEDFPMDWAMTQNNLGNAYLYRIRGDKAQYLENAIACYQDALRVAKPDTLPTLCLTISRNLADFASKQQNYQLAIDNYEIAITAIEQSRDWIPDEIARQEILRQNIYVYENMIQASVNAEQYDKALETVERFRCRRLLDLILTKDLYKNGEVPEEIRKLEAEMEAKQWEVDRLRRQLQTPEDKQEKVGATRHLTRDEWDDLNEEIQKLVREKEEIRQKMLHRLFPALDEEKESKPLSVSVEGMKGLLNPPLPPENSPLPPLPSENPPLPPFQRGEMERDDVALLSFYTTDDDTYIFILTQAGVKLHRCQGEGYKNFQLWLRDNWLTPYSEIDDSAAFQAAANLANCDIDAIESINPKPSNVVVKLTDGTTTEISVSDFNASRKQQKHQLYKQWQDKMPEMLKEIADRLQINQLIAKLTDIKEIILVPFMYLHQIPLPALPLDNGEYLGDKFRVRIAPSTQVLTFCRQQAQNPEANLPRYGIVENTKDDLPYTPTECQLVAQIYGVAPEHHLKGSKEATKAKYKQLLTREKVLGLLSSHHAKSNLTEPLESKLLLGDTDLTLGELLNASIRFPQLGDLFLSCCETALGNSELTDDIFTLSAAFLSAGASNVISSLWAVNDLATTILSYFFHRNRAAGITSADALWQAQMELKELTLAKAEESLEDAEEKLDTVRASCSPVKNPVRASCSPVKNPVRASCSPVKNPVQTSCSPVKNPVRASCSPVKNPVRASCSPVKNPVRASCSPVKNPVRASCSPVKNPVQTSCSPVKNPVQTSCSPVKNPVQTSCSLVKGSPVKDSPVKEYEEQEKIADNCQKVYDLVVEAKKSIGGEKPFDNPYYWAGFVCQGEG
;
A
#
# COMPACT_ATOMS: atom_id res chain seq x y z
N MET A 1 59.49 20.56 -26.50
CA MET A 1 59.01 19.23 -26.08
C MET A 1 57.53 19.24 -25.73
N ALA A 2 57.06 20.05 -24.77
CA ALA A 2 55.61 20.17 -24.47
C ALA A 2 54.72 20.51 -25.69
N GLN A 3 55.17 21.41 -26.59
CA GLN A 3 54.43 21.72 -27.83
C GLN A 3 54.41 20.58 -28.86
N LEU A 4 55.44 19.72 -28.89
CA LEU A 4 55.50 18.55 -29.77
C LEU A 4 54.65 17.41 -29.22
N PHE A 5 54.69 17.20 -27.89
CA PHE A 5 53.84 16.26 -27.17
C PHE A 5 52.35 16.58 -27.37
N ASN A 6 51.95 17.84 -27.22
CA ASN A 6 50.56 18.27 -27.48
C ASN A 6 50.14 18.08 -28.95
N ALA A 7 51.06 18.28 -29.90
CA ALA A 7 50.76 18.10 -31.33
C ALA A 7 50.52 16.61 -31.68
N GLU A 8 51.24 15.69 -31.06
CA GLU A 8 51.05 14.24 -31.24
C GLU A 8 49.73 13.76 -30.63
N THR A 9 49.37 14.25 -29.43
CA THR A 9 48.08 13.92 -28.79
C THR A 9 46.89 14.50 -29.55
N ASP A 10 46.99 15.75 -30.03
CA ASP A 10 45.96 16.39 -30.85
C ASP A 10 45.76 15.67 -32.19
N TRP A 11 46.86 15.21 -32.80
CA TRP A 11 46.82 14.39 -34.01
C TRP A 11 46.12 13.05 -33.75
N ALA A 12 46.45 12.36 -32.67
CA ALA A 12 45.81 11.09 -32.31
C ALA A 12 44.30 11.26 -32.03
N THR A 13 43.92 12.36 -31.38
CA THR A 13 42.51 12.76 -31.20
C THR A 13 41.81 12.99 -32.53
N THR A 14 42.47 13.69 -33.46
CA THR A 14 41.93 13.91 -34.80
C THR A 14 41.74 12.57 -35.54
N GLN A 15 42.69 11.65 -35.43
CA GLN A 15 42.58 10.31 -36.03
C GLN A 15 41.44 9.50 -35.41
N ASN A 16 41.27 9.52 -34.08
CA ASN A 16 40.14 8.86 -33.43
C ASN A 16 38.80 9.45 -33.89
N ASN A 17 38.69 10.77 -33.95
CA ASN A 17 37.47 11.46 -34.38
C ASN A 17 37.18 11.20 -35.87
N LEU A 18 38.21 11.16 -36.70
CA LEU A 18 38.09 10.77 -38.12
C LEU A 18 37.61 9.33 -38.25
N GLY A 19 38.16 8.41 -37.45
CA GLY A 19 37.71 7.03 -37.38
C GLY A 19 36.23 6.91 -37.01
N ASN A 20 35.81 7.65 -35.98
CA ASN A 20 34.42 7.71 -35.54
C ASN A 20 33.50 8.33 -36.62
N ALA A 21 33.95 9.39 -37.29
CA ALA A 21 33.19 10.00 -38.39
C ALA A 21 33.00 9.02 -39.55
N TYR A 22 34.03 8.24 -39.92
CA TYR A 22 33.91 7.20 -40.95
C TYR A 22 32.99 6.05 -40.52
N LEU A 23 33.03 5.65 -39.25
CA LEU A 23 32.19 4.59 -38.68
C LEU A 23 30.69 4.87 -38.89
N TYR A 24 30.26 6.11 -38.64
CA TYR A 24 28.84 6.53 -38.75
C TYR A 24 28.48 7.18 -40.08
N ARG A 25 29.40 7.24 -41.05
CA ARG A 25 29.16 7.89 -42.34
C ARG A 25 28.18 7.09 -43.20
N ILE A 26 26.95 7.61 -43.34
CA ILE A 26 25.89 7.00 -44.17
C ILE A 26 26.09 7.18 -45.69
N ARG A 27 26.91 8.14 -46.14
CA ARG A 27 27.17 8.41 -47.57
C ARG A 27 28.46 7.73 -48.05
N GLY A 28 28.47 7.27 -49.31
CA GLY A 28 29.62 6.58 -49.92
C GLY A 28 29.57 5.06 -49.75
N ASP A 29 30.65 4.36 -50.14
CA ASP A 29 30.76 2.91 -49.93
C ASP A 29 30.95 2.61 -48.43
N LYS A 30 29.91 2.04 -47.80
CA LYS A 30 29.91 1.67 -46.39
C LYS A 30 31.06 0.73 -46.03
N ALA A 31 31.40 -0.22 -46.91
CA ALA A 31 32.49 -1.14 -46.65
C ALA A 31 33.83 -0.40 -46.60
N GLN A 32 34.08 0.51 -47.54
CA GLN A 32 35.29 1.31 -47.57
C GLN A 32 35.37 2.29 -46.39
N ASN A 33 34.25 2.90 -45.99
CA ASN A 33 34.19 3.77 -44.83
C ASN A 33 34.67 3.02 -43.56
N LEU A 34 34.24 1.77 -43.36
CA LEU A 34 34.64 0.96 -42.21
C LEU A 34 36.14 0.60 -42.22
N GLU A 35 36.71 0.30 -43.39
CA GLU A 35 38.17 0.09 -43.51
C GLU A 35 38.96 1.36 -43.16
N ASN A 36 38.48 2.52 -43.62
CA ASN A 36 39.09 3.81 -43.28
C ASN A 36 38.97 4.11 -41.78
N ALA A 37 37.85 3.74 -41.15
CA ALA A 37 37.66 3.88 -39.72
C ALA A 37 38.69 3.04 -38.93
N ILE A 38 38.84 1.76 -39.28
CA ILE A 38 39.81 0.85 -38.66
C ILE A 38 41.23 1.41 -38.82
N ALA A 39 41.61 1.88 -40.01
CA ALA A 39 42.93 2.46 -40.26
C ALA A 39 43.20 3.70 -39.40
N ALA A 40 42.26 4.64 -39.33
CA ALA A 40 42.39 5.86 -38.53
C ALA A 40 42.49 5.55 -37.02
N LEU A 41 41.73 4.56 -36.53
CA LEU A 41 41.75 4.16 -35.12
C LEU A 41 43.07 3.47 -34.74
N HIS A 42 43.64 2.63 -35.62
CA HIS A 42 45.00 2.09 -35.42
C HIS A 42 46.06 3.19 -35.37
N LEU A 43 45.95 4.22 -36.20
CA LEU A 43 46.86 5.37 -36.14
C LEU A 43 46.74 6.12 -34.81
N ALA A 44 45.54 6.29 -34.27
CA ALA A 44 45.34 6.91 -32.96
C ALA A 44 45.98 6.09 -31.82
N LEU A 45 45.92 4.75 -31.88
CA LEU A 45 46.51 3.84 -30.88
C LEU A 45 48.05 3.83 -30.88
N LEU A 46 48.72 4.37 -31.91
CA LEU A 46 50.18 4.54 -31.90
C LEU A 46 50.65 5.57 -30.87
N VAL A 47 49.79 6.53 -30.52
CA VAL A 47 50.10 7.61 -29.58
C VAL A 47 49.32 7.42 -28.27
N ARG A 48 48.04 7.06 -28.36
CA ARG A 48 47.21 6.76 -27.18
C ARG A 48 47.50 5.33 -26.74
N THR A 49 48.49 5.12 -25.89
CA THR A 49 48.83 3.80 -25.32
C THR A 49 48.10 3.56 -24.00
N LYS A 50 48.02 2.29 -23.57
CA LYS A 50 47.42 1.95 -22.27
C LYS A 50 48.23 2.53 -21.11
N GLU A 51 49.55 2.56 -21.28
CA GLU A 51 50.52 3.01 -20.28
C GLU A 51 50.54 4.52 -20.13
N ASP A 52 50.40 5.28 -21.22
CA ASP A 52 50.55 6.75 -21.18
C ASP A 52 49.19 7.46 -21.06
N PHE A 53 48.16 6.96 -21.75
CA PHE A 53 46.84 7.58 -21.86
C PHE A 53 45.71 6.55 -21.71
N PRO A 54 45.55 5.93 -20.52
CA PRO A 54 44.67 4.78 -20.31
C PRO A 54 43.21 5.04 -20.74
N MET A 55 42.66 6.22 -20.43
CA MET A 55 41.29 6.57 -20.76
C MET A 55 41.07 6.74 -22.27
N ASP A 56 41.93 7.53 -22.93
CA ASP A 56 41.85 7.77 -24.37
C ASP A 56 42.11 6.48 -25.17
N TRP A 57 43.01 5.63 -24.69
CA TRP A 57 43.25 4.30 -25.26
C TRP A 57 41.99 3.43 -25.17
N ALA A 58 41.34 3.35 -23.99
CA ALA A 58 40.12 2.57 -23.82
C ALA A 58 38.96 3.07 -24.73
N MET A 59 38.80 4.38 -24.88
CA MET A 59 37.83 4.96 -25.82
C MET A 59 38.14 4.60 -27.28
N THR A 60 39.43 4.67 -27.66
CA THR A 60 39.86 4.33 -29.02
C THR A 60 39.67 2.84 -29.30
N GLN A 61 39.93 1.97 -28.31
CA GLN A 61 39.65 0.53 -28.38
C GLN A 61 38.16 0.23 -28.53
N ASN A 62 37.28 0.92 -27.79
CA ASN A 62 35.84 0.79 -27.96
C ASN A 62 35.38 1.14 -29.40
N ASN A 63 35.89 2.24 -29.94
CA ASN A 63 35.59 2.65 -31.31
C ASN A 63 36.12 1.65 -32.34
N LEU A 64 37.30 1.07 -32.09
CA LEU A 64 37.87 0.03 -32.94
C LEU A 64 37.06 -1.26 -32.89
N GLY A 65 36.58 -1.65 -31.70
CA GLY A 65 35.63 -2.75 -31.51
C GLY A 65 34.37 -2.56 -32.34
N ASN A 66 33.75 -1.36 -32.28
CA ASN A 66 32.59 -1.01 -33.11
C ASN A 66 32.90 -1.11 -34.61
N ALA A 67 34.07 -0.62 -35.05
CA ALA A 67 34.47 -0.65 -36.45
C ALA A 67 34.66 -2.08 -36.98
N TYR A 68 35.24 -2.98 -36.18
CA TYR A 68 35.32 -4.40 -36.49
C TYR A 68 33.96 -5.08 -36.51
N LEU A 69 33.08 -4.73 -35.56
CA LEU A 69 31.73 -5.29 -35.45
C LEU A 69 30.86 -4.99 -36.68
N TYR A 70 30.94 -3.76 -37.22
CA TYR A 70 30.18 -3.37 -38.40
C TYR A 70 30.85 -3.73 -39.72
N ARG A 71 32.08 -4.27 -39.70
CA ARG A 71 32.90 -4.54 -40.88
C ARG A 71 32.20 -5.49 -41.86
N ILE A 72 32.26 -5.13 -43.15
CA ILE A 72 31.56 -5.86 -44.23
C ILE A 72 32.51 -6.79 -45.01
N ARG A 73 33.79 -6.42 -45.16
CA ARG A 73 34.77 -7.15 -45.99
C ARG A 73 35.63 -8.11 -45.16
N GLY A 74 36.01 -9.23 -45.77
CA GLY A 74 36.94 -10.23 -45.25
C GLY A 74 36.27 -11.31 -44.37
N ASP A 75 37.07 -12.03 -43.58
CA ASP A 75 36.58 -13.14 -42.77
C ASP A 75 35.81 -12.63 -41.54
N LYS A 76 34.51 -12.93 -41.51
CA LYS A 76 33.62 -12.55 -40.43
C LYS A 76 34.12 -13.11 -39.08
N ALA A 77 34.58 -14.36 -39.00
CA ALA A 77 34.98 -14.93 -37.71
C ALA A 77 36.15 -14.16 -37.06
N GLN A 78 37.18 -13.86 -37.86
CA GLN A 78 38.39 -13.18 -37.41
C GLN A 78 38.11 -11.76 -36.87
N TYR A 79 37.27 -10.97 -37.53
CA TYR A 79 37.02 -9.60 -37.07
C TYR A 79 36.08 -9.54 -35.87
N LEU A 80 35.24 -10.56 -35.66
CA LEU A 80 34.46 -10.66 -34.44
C LEU A 80 35.36 -10.98 -33.24
N GLU A 81 36.36 -11.85 -33.39
CA GLU A 81 37.37 -12.09 -32.36
C GLU A 81 38.14 -10.80 -32.04
N ASN A 82 38.54 -10.04 -33.07
CA ASN A 82 39.21 -8.75 -32.88
C ASN A 82 38.30 -7.74 -32.16
N ALA A 83 37.01 -7.69 -32.49
CA ALA A 83 36.06 -6.81 -31.81
C ALA A 83 35.93 -7.14 -30.31
N ILE A 84 35.76 -8.43 -29.99
CA ILE A 84 35.72 -8.90 -28.60
C ILE A 84 37.00 -8.54 -27.85
N ALA A 85 38.16 -8.77 -28.47
CA ALA A 85 39.46 -8.43 -27.87
C ALA A 85 39.58 -6.92 -27.58
N CYS A 86 39.20 -6.05 -28.52
CA CYS A 86 39.19 -4.60 -28.33
C CYS A 86 38.30 -4.17 -27.16
N TYR A 87 37.08 -4.71 -27.05
CA TYR A 87 36.18 -4.37 -25.94
C TYR A 87 36.70 -4.89 -24.60
N GLN A 88 37.22 -6.13 -24.55
CA GLN A 88 37.81 -6.69 -23.32
C GLN A 88 39.02 -5.87 -22.86
N ASP A 89 39.86 -5.41 -23.80
CA ASP A 89 40.98 -4.54 -23.51
C ASP A 89 40.53 -3.19 -22.96
N ALA A 90 39.49 -2.58 -23.54
CA ALA A 90 38.91 -1.34 -23.03
C ALA A 90 38.33 -1.52 -21.60
N LEU A 91 37.66 -2.64 -21.31
CA LEU A 91 37.10 -2.95 -19.98
C LEU A 91 38.17 -3.20 -18.89
N ARG A 92 39.43 -3.51 -19.27
CA ARG A 92 40.53 -3.58 -18.28
C ARG A 92 40.83 -2.23 -17.64
N VAL A 93 40.50 -1.14 -18.33
CA VAL A 93 40.66 0.24 -17.85
C VAL A 93 39.33 0.82 -17.38
N ALA A 94 38.27 0.69 -18.18
CA ALA A 94 36.95 1.23 -17.89
C ALA A 94 36.16 0.29 -16.97
N LYS A 95 36.24 0.55 -15.66
CA LYS A 95 35.53 -0.22 -14.63
C LYS A 95 34.28 0.53 -14.13
N PRO A 96 33.27 -0.18 -13.58
CA PRO A 96 32.07 0.44 -13.04
C PRO A 96 32.35 1.51 -11.97
N ASP A 97 33.33 1.27 -11.09
CA ASP A 97 33.66 2.11 -9.93
C ASP A 97 34.55 3.33 -10.27
N THR A 98 35.15 3.37 -11.46
CA THR A 98 36.05 4.45 -11.89
C THR A 98 35.48 5.25 -13.07
N LEU A 99 35.00 4.56 -14.11
CA LEU A 99 34.53 5.15 -15.37
C LEU A 99 33.17 4.54 -15.80
N PRO A 100 32.10 4.66 -14.99
CA PRO A 100 30.85 3.94 -15.22
C PRO A 100 30.19 4.27 -16.55
N THR A 101 30.21 5.52 -17.02
CA THR A 101 29.60 5.90 -18.31
C THR A 101 30.29 5.19 -19.49
N LEU A 102 31.63 5.18 -19.50
CA LEU A 102 32.41 4.51 -20.55
C LEU A 102 32.28 2.99 -20.41
N CYS A 103 32.35 2.47 -19.18
CA CYS A 103 32.17 1.05 -18.87
C CYS A 103 30.81 0.53 -19.36
N LEU A 104 29.72 1.23 -19.04
CA LEU A 104 28.36 0.96 -19.50
C LEU A 104 28.30 0.90 -21.02
N THR A 105 28.85 1.90 -21.70
CA THR A 105 28.83 1.94 -23.17
C THR A 105 29.55 0.73 -23.77
N ILE A 106 30.77 0.43 -23.29
CA ILE A 106 31.59 -0.68 -23.80
C ILE A 106 30.92 -2.03 -23.54
N SER A 107 30.56 -2.28 -22.28
CA SER A 107 29.98 -3.55 -21.83
C SER A 107 28.64 -3.81 -22.51
N ARG A 108 27.80 -2.79 -22.67
CA ARG A 108 26.56 -2.88 -23.44
C ARG A 108 26.80 -3.23 -24.90
N ASN A 109 27.74 -2.55 -25.58
CA ASN A 109 28.02 -2.84 -26.99
C ASN A 109 28.50 -4.29 -27.19
N LEU A 110 29.38 -4.78 -26.31
CA LEU A 110 29.84 -6.16 -26.34
C LEU A 110 28.71 -7.15 -26.00
N ALA A 111 27.84 -6.82 -25.05
CA ALA A 111 26.72 -7.67 -24.67
C ALA A 111 25.66 -7.77 -25.77
N ASP A 112 25.23 -6.65 -26.35
CA ASP A 112 24.29 -6.60 -27.48
C ASP A 112 24.84 -7.36 -28.69
N PHE A 113 26.14 -7.27 -28.90
CA PHE A 113 26.84 -8.02 -29.94
C PHE A 113 26.82 -9.53 -29.67
N ALA A 114 27.23 -9.94 -28.47
CA ALA A 114 27.27 -11.34 -28.06
C ALA A 114 25.87 -11.97 -28.14
N SER A 115 24.83 -11.24 -27.72
CA SER A 115 23.41 -11.65 -27.84
C SER A 115 23.00 -11.91 -29.29
N LYS A 116 23.35 -11.02 -30.23
CA LYS A 116 23.06 -11.20 -31.67
C LYS A 116 23.76 -12.42 -32.26
N GLN A 117 24.91 -12.77 -31.73
CA GLN A 117 25.67 -13.95 -32.12
C GLN A 117 25.25 -15.23 -31.37
N GLN A 118 24.20 -15.16 -30.55
CA GLN A 118 23.71 -16.25 -29.69
C GLN A 118 24.77 -16.75 -28.70
N ASN A 119 25.81 -15.95 -28.42
CA ASN A 119 26.75 -16.21 -27.35
C ASN A 119 26.22 -15.60 -26.05
N TYR A 120 25.17 -16.23 -25.51
CA TYR A 120 24.42 -15.68 -24.40
C TYR A 120 25.24 -15.57 -23.11
N GLN A 121 26.19 -16.47 -22.84
CA GLN A 121 27.03 -16.35 -21.65
C GLN A 121 27.88 -15.07 -21.67
N LEU A 122 28.56 -14.81 -22.80
CA LEU A 122 29.34 -13.58 -22.95
C LEU A 122 28.45 -12.34 -22.86
N ALA A 123 27.21 -12.42 -23.36
CA ALA A 123 26.25 -11.33 -23.23
C ALA A 123 25.87 -11.09 -21.77
N ILE A 124 25.51 -12.14 -21.03
CA ILE A 124 25.14 -12.10 -19.62
C ILE A 124 26.25 -11.47 -18.78
N ASP A 125 27.49 -11.94 -18.94
CA ASP A 125 28.64 -11.44 -18.19
C ASP A 125 28.85 -9.93 -18.40
N ASN A 126 28.65 -9.45 -19.63
CA ASN A 126 28.84 -8.05 -19.97
C ASN A 126 27.63 -7.17 -19.61
N TYR A 127 26.40 -7.66 -19.72
CA TYR A 127 25.25 -6.94 -19.20
C TYR A 127 25.31 -6.78 -17.68
N GLU A 128 25.87 -7.74 -16.94
CA GLU A 128 26.09 -7.61 -15.50
C GLU A 128 27.07 -6.48 -15.16
N ILE A 129 28.14 -6.32 -15.96
CA ILE A 129 29.06 -5.18 -15.85
C ILE A 129 28.32 -3.87 -16.17
N ALA A 130 27.50 -3.86 -17.22
CA ALA A 130 26.71 -2.69 -17.63
C ALA A 130 25.72 -2.26 -16.54
N ILE A 131 24.96 -3.19 -15.97
CA ILE A 131 24.03 -2.97 -14.87
C ILE A 131 24.77 -2.42 -13.65
N THR A 132 25.92 -3.00 -13.30
CA THR A 132 26.74 -2.50 -12.19
C THR A 132 27.21 -1.07 -12.44
N ALA A 133 27.57 -0.72 -13.67
CA ALA A 133 27.93 0.65 -14.05
C ALA A 133 26.73 1.61 -13.99
N ILE A 134 25.53 1.20 -14.41
CA ILE A 134 24.29 1.98 -14.29
C ILE A 134 24.00 2.30 -12.82
N GLU A 135 24.03 1.28 -11.98
CA GLU A 135 23.77 1.41 -10.55
C GLU A 135 24.80 2.32 -9.88
N GLN A 136 26.07 2.13 -10.23
CA GLN A 136 27.14 2.97 -9.72
C GLN A 136 26.98 4.44 -10.16
N SER A 137 26.57 4.69 -11.41
CA SER A 137 26.24 6.04 -11.88
C SER A 137 25.06 6.65 -11.12
N ARG A 138 24.03 5.87 -10.80
CA ARG A 138 22.89 6.35 -9.99
C ARG A 138 23.34 6.72 -8.58
N ASP A 139 24.20 5.93 -7.96
CA ASP A 139 24.72 6.21 -6.61
C ASP A 139 25.53 7.51 -6.52
N TRP A 140 26.14 7.95 -7.63
CA TRP A 140 26.94 9.17 -7.68
C TRP A 140 26.11 10.44 -7.84
N ILE A 141 24.82 10.31 -8.16
CA ILE A 141 23.95 11.46 -8.41
C ILE A 141 23.02 11.68 -7.21
N PRO A 142 23.10 12.85 -6.55
CA PRO A 142 22.19 13.16 -5.45
C PRO A 142 20.80 13.58 -5.92
N ASP A 143 20.69 14.14 -7.14
CA ASP A 143 19.42 14.55 -7.72
C ASP A 143 18.57 13.36 -8.16
N GLU A 144 17.39 13.23 -7.57
CA GLU A 144 16.51 12.09 -7.80
C GLU A 144 16.02 12.03 -9.25
N ILE A 145 15.72 13.18 -9.87
CA ILE A 145 15.24 13.23 -11.25
C ILE A 145 16.32 12.71 -12.20
N ALA A 146 17.57 13.14 -12.01
CA ALA A 146 18.70 12.66 -12.79
C ALA A 146 19.01 11.17 -12.55
N ARG A 147 18.84 10.65 -11.32
CA ARG A 147 18.93 9.19 -11.06
C ARG A 147 17.89 8.39 -11.82
N GLN A 148 16.65 8.89 -11.88
CA GLN A 148 15.56 8.25 -12.62
C GLN A 148 15.81 8.30 -14.13
N GLU A 149 16.33 9.41 -14.64
CA GLU A 149 16.64 9.53 -16.06
C GLU A 149 17.72 8.53 -16.50
N ILE A 150 18.74 8.28 -15.67
CA ILE A 150 19.75 7.24 -15.96
C ILE A 150 19.10 5.86 -16.08
N LEU A 151 18.20 5.50 -15.16
CA LEU A 151 17.51 4.21 -15.22
C LEU A 151 16.63 4.14 -16.46
N ARG A 152 15.84 5.18 -16.73
CA ARG A 152 14.94 5.27 -17.89
C ARG A 152 15.69 5.14 -19.22
N GLN A 153 16.84 5.76 -19.34
CA GLN A 153 17.68 5.70 -20.54
C GLN A 153 18.34 4.33 -20.75
N ASN A 154 18.43 3.48 -19.72
CA ASN A 154 19.16 2.21 -19.76
C ASN A 154 18.32 0.99 -19.37
N ILE A 155 16.99 1.12 -19.32
CA ILE A 155 16.06 0.04 -18.95
C ILE A 155 16.25 -1.21 -19.82
N TYR A 156 16.46 -1.01 -21.12
CA TYR A 156 16.63 -2.09 -22.09
C TYR A 156 17.87 -2.96 -21.81
N VAL A 157 18.84 -2.48 -21.03
CA VAL A 157 20.01 -3.30 -20.61
C VAL A 157 19.55 -4.43 -19.68
N TYR A 158 18.60 -4.15 -18.78
CA TYR A 158 18.01 -5.16 -17.90
C TYR A 158 17.13 -6.13 -18.69
N GLU A 159 16.28 -5.61 -19.59
CA GLU A 159 15.44 -6.44 -20.48
C GLU A 159 16.29 -7.40 -21.32
N ASN A 160 17.36 -6.90 -21.95
CA ASN A 160 18.25 -7.71 -22.76
C ASN A 160 19.01 -8.74 -21.93
N MET A 161 19.42 -8.40 -20.70
CA MET A 161 20.02 -9.35 -19.75
C MET A 161 19.07 -10.48 -19.39
N ILE A 162 17.80 -10.16 -19.10
CA ILE A 162 16.76 -11.15 -18.79
C ILE A 162 16.53 -12.04 -20.00
N GLN A 163 16.41 -11.47 -21.20
CA GLN A 163 16.22 -12.23 -22.43
C GLN A 163 17.42 -13.15 -22.74
N ALA A 164 18.65 -12.65 -22.59
CA ALA A 164 19.86 -13.45 -22.78
C ALA A 164 19.92 -14.61 -21.76
N SER A 165 19.58 -14.34 -20.49
CA SER A 165 19.51 -15.34 -19.43
C SER A 165 18.45 -16.41 -19.70
N VAL A 166 17.26 -16.02 -20.17
CA VAL A 166 16.20 -16.95 -20.58
C VAL A 166 16.64 -17.81 -21.77
N ASN A 167 17.27 -17.22 -22.78
CA ASN A 167 17.79 -17.94 -23.95
C ASN A 167 18.94 -18.89 -23.61
N ALA A 168 19.72 -18.57 -22.57
CA ALA A 168 20.77 -19.43 -22.02
C ALA A 168 20.23 -20.50 -21.04
N GLU A 169 18.92 -20.55 -20.80
CA GLU A 169 18.28 -21.39 -19.78
C GLU A 169 18.77 -21.14 -18.34
N GLN A 170 19.32 -19.95 -18.08
CA GLN A 170 19.77 -19.48 -16.76
C GLN A 170 18.63 -18.72 -16.05
N TYR A 171 17.56 -19.44 -15.71
CA TYR A 171 16.36 -18.82 -15.14
C TYR A 171 16.58 -18.20 -13.76
N ASP A 172 17.52 -18.72 -12.97
CA ASP A 172 17.92 -18.12 -11.70
C ASP A 172 18.43 -16.69 -11.92
N LYS A 173 19.40 -16.54 -12.83
CA LYS A 173 19.98 -15.23 -13.18
C LYS A 173 18.95 -14.28 -13.78
N ALA A 174 18.04 -14.80 -14.61
CA ALA A 174 16.94 -14.02 -15.16
C ALA A 174 16.04 -13.47 -14.04
N LEU A 175 15.62 -14.31 -13.09
CA LEU A 175 14.79 -13.90 -11.96
C LEU A 175 15.51 -12.90 -11.05
N GLU A 176 16.79 -13.12 -10.73
CA GLU A 176 17.59 -12.14 -9.96
C GLU A 176 17.66 -10.79 -10.67
N THR A 177 17.81 -10.79 -12.00
CA THR A 177 17.86 -9.56 -12.79
C THR A 177 16.51 -8.85 -12.79
N VAL A 178 15.40 -9.59 -12.93
CA VAL A 178 14.03 -9.05 -12.81
C VAL A 178 13.85 -8.36 -11.46
N GLU A 179 14.18 -9.04 -10.37
CA GLU A 179 14.00 -8.49 -9.02
C GLU A 179 15.02 -7.37 -8.70
N ARG A 180 16.18 -7.35 -9.38
CA ARG A 180 17.19 -6.28 -9.27
C ARG A 180 16.74 -5.01 -9.98
N PHE A 181 16.00 -5.19 -11.08
CA PHE A 181 15.31 -4.12 -11.81
C PHE A 181 14.14 -3.57 -11.00
N ARG A 182 13.33 -4.44 -10.36
CA ARG A 182 12.14 -4.02 -9.59
C ARG A 182 12.47 -3.24 -8.32
N CYS A 183 11.60 -2.27 -8.00
CA CYS A 183 11.44 -1.64 -6.69
C CYS A 183 12.72 -1.14 -5.99
N ARG A 184 13.79 -0.89 -6.73
CA ARG A 184 15.00 -0.30 -6.15
C ARG A 184 14.73 1.11 -5.65
N ARG A 185 13.81 1.87 -6.26
CA ARG A 185 13.44 3.22 -5.79
C ARG A 185 12.64 3.19 -4.49
N LEU A 186 11.68 2.28 -4.35
CA LEU A 186 10.94 2.12 -3.09
C LEU A 186 11.89 1.67 -1.98
N LEU A 187 12.78 0.71 -2.27
CA LEU A 187 13.82 0.28 -1.35
C LEU A 187 14.83 1.40 -1.03
N ASP A 188 15.27 2.17 -2.03
CA ASP A 188 16.12 3.34 -1.85
C ASP A 188 15.40 4.36 -0.96
N LEU A 189 14.10 4.61 -1.13
CA LEU A 189 13.32 5.49 -0.25
C LEU A 189 13.16 4.94 1.17
N ILE A 190 13.07 3.61 1.32
CA ILE A 190 13.08 2.90 2.60
C ILE A 190 14.44 3.06 3.28
N LEU A 191 15.56 2.92 2.55
CA LEU A 191 16.93 2.86 3.08
C LEU A 191 17.67 4.21 3.14
N THR A 192 17.41 5.15 2.23
CA THR A 192 18.11 6.45 2.12
C THR A 192 17.47 7.56 2.96
N LYS A 193 16.34 7.28 3.62
CA LYS A 193 15.65 8.24 4.49
C LYS A 193 15.34 7.67 5.87
N ASP A 194 16.08 6.68 6.34
CA ASP A 194 16.22 6.44 7.78
C ASP A 194 16.87 7.72 8.38
N LEU A 195 16.45 8.27 9.51
CA LEU A 195 17.07 7.90 10.79
C LEU A 195 16.46 8.66 12.02
N TYR A 196 15.38 9.46 11.87
CA TYR A 196 15.01 10.45 12.90
C TYR A 196 13.65 10.26 13.55
N LYS A 197 13.69 9.56 14.69
CA LYS A 197 12.56 9.20 15.55
C LYS A 197 11.71 10.38 16.07
N ASN A 198 12.17 11.62 15.92
CA ASN A 198 11.49 12.84 16.40
C ASN A 198 11.38 13.97 15.35
N GLY A 199 11.77 13.75 14.09
CA GLY A 199 11.85 14.82 13.08
C GLY A 199 12.95 15.86 13.31
N GLU A 200 13.68 15.79 14.42
CA GLU A 200 14.94 16.51 14.62
C GLU A 200 16.11 15.54 14.54
N VAL A 201 17.01 15.78 13.57
CA VAL A 201 18.30 15.11 13.46
C VAL A 201 19.15 15.47 14.69
N PRO A 202 19.62 14.49 15.49
CA PRO A 202 20.58 14.78 16.56
C PRO A 202 21.76 15.56 16.00
N GLU A 203 22.23 16.60 16.70
CA GLU A 203 23.28 17.49 16.21
C GLU A 203 24.56 16.75 15.78
N GLU A 204 24.87 15.63 16.43
CA GLU A 204 25.99 14.76 16.07
C GLU A 204 25.76 14.04 14.74
N ILE A 205 24.54 13.59 14.47
CA ILE A 205 24.22 12.96 13.19
C ILE A 205 24.15 14.00 12.07
N ARG A 206 23.64 15.23 12.32
CA ARG A 206 23.70 16.34 11.35
C ARG A 206 25.13 16.62 10.90
N LYS A 207 26.07 16.57 11.85
CA LYS A 207 27.51 16.75 11.56
C LYS A 207 28.06 15.60 10.73
N LEU A 208 27.72 14.35 11.05
CA LEU A 208 28.15 13.19 10.26
C LEU A 208 27.54 13.21 8.85
N GLU A 209 26.28 13.61 8.69
CA GLU A 209 25.64 13.82 7.38
C GLU A 209 26.34 14.92 6.59
N ALA A 210 26.57 16.08 7.20
CA ALA A 210 27.27 17.18 6.54
C ALA A 210 28.72 16.82 6.16
N GLU A 211 29.43 16.05 7.00
CA GLU A 211 30.75 15.51 6.70
C GLU A 211 30.70 14.51 5.53
N MET A 212 29.71 13.61 5.53
CA MET A 212 29.50 12.63 4.46
C MET A 212 29.16 13.33 3.13
N GLU A 213 28.29 14.35 3.16
CA GLU A 213 27.95 15.18 1.99
C GLU A 213 29.16 15.96 1.47
N ALA A 214 29.98 16.53 2.36
CA ALA A 214 31.21 17.22 1.96
C ALA A 214 32.22 16.26 1.29
N LYS A 215 32.36 15.03 1.82
CA LYS A 215 33.18 13.99 1.20
C LYS A 215 32.61 13.54 -0.15
N GLN A 216 31.29 13.40 -0.25
CA GLN A 216 30.64 13.08 -1.52
C GLN A 216 30.87 14.18 -2.56
N TRP A 217 30.72 15.45 -2.18
CA TRP A 217 30.97 16.58 -3.07
C TRP A 217 32.41 16.61 -3.58
N GLU A 218 33.37 16.29 -2.71
CA GLU A 218 34.79 16.22 -3.10
C GLU A 218 35.06 15.05 -4.06
N VAL A 219 34.47 13.88 -3.78
CA VAL A 219 34.49 12.73 -4.71
C VAL A 219 33.90 13.12 -6.06
N ASP A 220 32.74 13.80 -6.08
CA ASP A 220 32.09 14.25 -7.31
C ASP A 220 32.95 15.28 -8.06
N ARG A 221 33.63 16.18 -7.33
CA ARG A 221 34.55 17.15 -7.91
C ARG A 221 35.72 16.48 -8.61
N LEU A 222 36.36 15.49 -7.99
CA LEU A 222 37.47 14.74 -8.58
C LEU A 222 37.00 13.86 -9.75
N ARG A 223 35.85 13.21 -9.62
CA ARG A 223 35.23 12.42 -10.71
C ARG A 223 34.86 13.25 -11.93
N ARG A 224 34.42 14.50 -11.75
CA ARG A 224 34.23 15.43 -12.88
C ARG A 224 35.52 15.74 -13.63
N GLN A 225 36.69 15.56 -13.01
CA GLN A 225 37.98 15.68 -13.71
C GLN A 225 38.29 14.42 -14.54
N LEU A 226 37.78 13.25 -14.12
CA LEU A 226 37.85 11.98 -14.87
C LEU A 226 36.82 11.89 -16.01
N GLN A 227 35.68 12.57 -15.89
CA GLN A 227 34.64 12.58 -16.93
C GLN A 227 34.91 13.68 -17.96
N THR A 228 35.26 13.30 -19.19
CA THR A 228 35.18 14.19 -20.35
C THR A 228 33.74 14.21 -20.86
N PRO A 229 32.99 15.32 -20.80
CA PRO A 229 31.65 15.36 -21.39
C PRO A 229 31.76 15.43 -22.91
N GLU A 230 31.24 14.43 -23.61
CA GLU A 230 31.13 14.41 -25.08
C GLU A 230 30.38 15.68 -25.57
N ASP A 231 29.36 16.14 -24.84
CA ASP A 231 28.54 17.31 -25.20
C ASP A 231 29.21 18.69 -25.01
N LYS A 232 30.32 18.79 -24.27
CA LYS A 232 31.03 20.08 -24.09
C LYS A 232 32.27 20.23 -24.96
N GLN A 233 32.73 19.14 -25.59
CA GLN A 233 33.87 19.18 -26.50
C GLN A 233 33.58 19.96 -27.80
N GLU A 234 32.32 20.16 -28.17
CA GLU A 234 31.96 21.03 -29.30
C GLU A 234 32.16 22.53 -29.04
N LYS A 235 32.29 22.98 -27.77
CA LYS A 235 32.31 24.42 -27.43
C LYS A 235 33.64 24.99 -26.92
N VAL A 236 34.61 24.17 -26.53
CA VAL A 236 35.90 24.66 -26.03
C VAL A 236 37.01 23.85 -26.70
N GLY A 237 37.72 24.47 -27.65
CA GLY A 237 38.70 23.83 -28.53
C GLY A 237 40.03 23.41 -27.88
N ALA A 238 40.00 22.81 -26.69
CA ALA A 238 41.17 22.18 -26.07
C ALA A 238 40.75 20.84 -25.45
N THR A 239 41.24 19.73 -26.03
CA THR A 239 41.03 18.38 -25.49
C THR A 239 42.01 18.16 -24.33
N ARG A 240 41.51 18.03 -23.10
CA ARG A 240 42.34 17.68 -21.93
C ARG A 240 42.57 16.16 -21.94
N HIS A 241 43.82 15.76 -22.11
CA HIS A 241 44.28 14.37 -21.97
C HIS A 241 44.78 14.14 -20.55
N LEU A 242 44.31 13.07 -19.88
CA LEU A 242 44.83 12.66 -18.59
C LEU A 242 45.99 11.70 -18.80
N THR A 243 47.16 12.07 -18.30
CA THR A 243 48.30 11.14 -18.23
C THR A 243 48.04 10.05 -17.20
N ARG A 244 48.81 8.97 -17.26
CA ARG A 244 48.74 7.88 -16.29
C ARG A 244 48.92 8.33 -14.84
N ASP A 245 49.91 9.18 -14.57
CA ASP A 245 50.19 9.67 -13.22
C ASP A 245 49.02 10.51 -12.68
N GLU A 246 48.48 11.42 -13.49
CA GLU A 246 47.30 12.21 -13.11
C GLU A 246 46.06 11.33 -12.87
N TRP A 247 45.89 10.26 -13.66
CA TRP A 247 44.79 9.32 -13.50
C TRP A 247 44.94 8.45 -12.25
N ASP A 248 46.15 7.98 -11.95
CA ASP A 248 46.45 7.20 -10.75
C ASP A 248 46.26 8.05 -9.48
N ASP A 249 46.77 9.28 -9.46
CA ASP A 249 46.62 10.23 -8.35
C ASP A 249 45.14 10.52 -8.05
N LEU A 250 44.35 10.85 -9.10
CA LEU A 250 42.92 11.13 -8.96
C LEU A 250 42.16 9.91 -8.42
N ASN A 251 42.44 8.71 -8.94
CA ASN A 251 41.77 7.51 -8.49
C ASN A 251 42.14 7.13 -7.06
N GLU A 252 43.40 7.25 -6.66
CA GLU A 252 43.82 6.96 -5.29
C GLU A 252 43.13 7.91 -4.30
N GLU A 253 43.04 9.20 -4.64
CA GLU A 253 42.35 10.20 -3.83
C GLU A 253 40.83 9.95 -3.75
N ILE A 254 40.19 9.60 -4.87
CA ILE A 254 38.77 9.22 -4.88
C ILE A 254 38.53 7.98 -4.01
N GLN A 255 39.34 6.94 -4.14
CA GLN A 255 39.20 5.71 -3.36
C GLN A 255 39.41 5.95 -1.86
N LYS A 256 40.36 6.83 -1.52
CA LYS A 256 40.55 7.28 -0.14
C LYS A 256 39.30 7.98 0.40
N LEU A 257 38.73 8.94 -0.34
CA LEU A 257 37.53 9.67 0.10
C LEU A 257 36.29 8.76 0.19
N VAL A 258 36.15 7.79 -0.71
CA VAL A 258 35.07 6.79 -0.65
C VAL A 258 35.19 5.91 0.60
N ARG A 259 36.41 5.48 0.97
CA ARG A 259 36.63 4.76 2.24
C ARG A 259 36.29 5.60 3.46
N GLU A 260 36.75 6.86 3.49
CA GLU A 260 36.43 7.80 4.58
C GLU A 260 34.91 8.05 4.68
N LYS A 261 34.20 8.13 3.55
CA LYS A 261 32.74 8.25 3.50
C LYS A 261 32.04 7.01 4.10
N GLU A 262 32.50 5.82 3.76
CA GLU A 262 31.92 4.57 4.30
C GLU A 262 32.17 4.46 5.81
N GLU A 263 33.34 4.86 6.31
CA GLU A 263 33.61 4.92 7.76
C GLU A 263 32.66 5.87 8.49
N ILE A 264 32.31 7.01 7.88
CA ILE A 264 31.31 7.95 8.43
C ILE A 264 29.92 7.30 8.44
N ARG A 265 29.54 6.61 7.35
CA ARG A 265 28.27 5.87 7.27
C ARG A 265 28.15 4.79 8.36
N GLN A 266 29.23 4.05 8.61
CA GLN A 266 29.29 3.03 9.65
C GLN A 266 29.16 3.64 11.06
N LYS A 267 29.88 4.75 11.32
CA LYS A 267 29.74 5.51 12.58
C LYS A 267 28.30 5.99 12.78
N MET A 268 27.63 6.42 11.72
CA MET A 268 26.24 6.85 11.75
C MET A 268 25.30 5.68 12.08
N LEU A 269 25.42 4.54 11.38
CA LEU A 269 24.63 3.32 11.60
C LEU A 269 24.74 2.79 13.04
N HIS A 270 25.96 2.62 13.54
CA HIS A 270 26.24 2.15 14.90
C HIS A 270 25.57 3.01 15.98
N ARG A 271 25.50 4.34 15.76
CA ARG A 271 24.84 5.27 16.70
C ARG A 271 23.33 5.18 16.68
N LEU A 272 22.75 4.77 15.55
CA LEU A 272 21.31 4.78 15.35
C LEU A 272 20.68 3.44 15.71
N PHE A 273 21.45 2.36 15.65
CA PHE A 273 21.02 1.01 15.98
C PHE A 273 22.05 0.24 16.84
N PRO A 274 22.30 0.64 18.09
CA PRO A 274 23.29 0.00 18.96
C PRO A 274 22.98 -1.46 19.34
N ALA A 275 21.82 -2.00 18.95
CA ALA A 275 21.43 -3.40 19.17
C ALA A 275 21.70 -4.32 17.95
N LEU A 276 22.18 -3.77 16.83
CA LEU A 276 22.53 -4.54 15.61
C LEU A 276 24.01 -5.00 15.59
N ASP A 277 24.80 -4.70 16.62
CA ASP A 277 26.26 -4.86 16.62
C ASP A 277 26.80 -6.26 16.91
N GLU A 278 25.95 -7.28 17.11
CA GLU A 278 26.43 -8.65 17.28
C GLU A 278 25.87 -9.55 16.15
N GLU A 279 26.71 -9.74 15.13
CA GLU A 279 26.68 -10.84 14.13
C GLU A 279 25.79 -10.80 12.88
N LYS A 280 25.19 -9.67 12.48
CA LYS A 280 24.65 -9.57 11.10
C LYS A 280 25.26 -8.38 10.36
N GLU A 281 26.38 -8.66 9.69
CA GLU A 281 26.82 -7.87 8.54
C GLU A 281 25.60 -7.49 7.70
N SER A 282 25.31 -6.20 7.58
CA SER A 282 24.29 -5.69 6.67
C SER A 282 24.78 -5.91 5.24
N LYS A 283 24.68 -7.14 4.75
CA LYS A 283 24.66 -7.37 3.31
C LYS A 283 23.46 -6.59 2.77
N PRO A 284 23.61 -5.81 1.69
CA PRO A 284 22.46 -5.23 1.00
C PRO A 284 21.44 -6.35 0.78
N LEU A 285 20.15 -6.06 0.97
CA LEU A 285 19.05 -7.01 0.72
C LEU A 285 19.34 -7.75 -0.59
N SER A 286 19.86 -8.97 -0.48
CA SER A 286 20.49 -9.60 -1.62
C SER A 286 19.38 -10.15 -2.49
N VAL A 287 19.30 -9.68 -3.72
CA VAL A 287 18.33 -10.14 -4.72
C VAL A 287 18.76 -11.48 -5.32
N SER A 288 19.15 -12.42 -4.47
CA SER A 288 19.59 -13.75 -4.90
C SER A 288 18.44 -14.74 -4.84
N VAL A 289 18.45 -15.74 -5.73
CA VAL A 289 17.50 -16.85 -5.66
C VAL A 289 17.53 -17.52 -4.29
N GLU A 290 18.71 -17.68 -3.69
CA GLU A 290 18.84 -18.29 -2.36
C GLU A 290 18.16 -17.44 -1.27
N GLY A 291 18.30 -16.11 -1.35
CA GLY A 291 17.55 -15.19 -0.48
C GLY A 291 16.04 -15.32 -0.66
N MET A 292 15.58 -15.44 -1.91
CA MET A 292 14.16 -15.60 -2.24
C MET A 292 13.60 -16.96 -1.81
N LYS A 293 14.38 -18.05 -1.85
CA LYS A 293 13.97 -19.36 -1.29
C LYS A 293 13.69 -19.27 0.20
N GLY A 294 14.37 -18.37 0.91
CA GLY A 294 14.06 -18.00 2.28
C GLY A 294 12.59 -17.58 2.48
N LEU A 295 11.99 -16.91 1.49
CA LEU A 295 10.60 -16.41 1.51
C LEU A 295 9.55 -17.53 1.41
N LEU A 296 9.92 -18.67 0.82
CA LEU A 296 9.04 -19.84 0.69
C LEU A 296 8.84 -20.58 2.00
N ASN A 297 9.76 -20.42 2.96
CA ASN A 297 9.61 -21.03 4.27
C ASN A 297 8.41 -20.42 5.01
N PRO A 298 7.63 -21.24 5.75
CA PRO A 298 6.57 -20.70 6.58
C PRO A 298 7.16 -19.70 7.58
N PRO A 299 6.44 -18.61 7.91
CA PRO A 299 6.88 -17.68 8.93
C PRO A 299 7.10 -18.45 10.24
N LEU A 300 8.28 -18.31 10.84
CA LEU A 300 8.58 -18.92 12.13
C LEU A 300 7.53 -18.42 13.14
N PRO A 301 6.85 -19.31 13.88
CA PRO A 301 5.96 -18.84 14.94
C PRO A 301 6.80 -18.01 15.91
N PRO A 302 6.32 -16.81 16.31
CA PRO A 302 7.04 -16.01 17.29
C PRO A 302 7.19 -16.84 18.57
N GLU A 303 8.43 -17.16 18.94
CA GLU A 303 8.74 -17.69 20.27
C GLU A 303 8.29 -16.64 21.29
N ASN A 304 7.11 -16.85 21.90
CA ASN A 304 6.48 -16.02 22.93
C ASN A 304 5.66 -14.78 22.49
N SER A 305 4.86 -14.85 21.41
CA SER A 305 3.70 -13.96 21.30
C SER A 305 2.46 -14.65 21.89
N PRO A 306 1.95 -14.24 23.07
CA PRO A 306 0.63 -14.68 23.47
C PRO A 306 -0.36 -14.06 22.49
N LEU A 307 -0.96 -14.90 21.63
CA LEU A 307 -2.26 -14.58 21.03
C LEU A 307 -3.17 -14.06 22.15
N PRO A 308 -3.99 -13.02 21.92
CA PRO A 308 -4.97 -12.61 22.92
C PRO A 308 -5.74 -13.85 23.39
N PRO A 309 -6.01 -13.99 24.70
CA PRO A 309 -6.76 -15.14 25.19
C PRO A 309 -8.09 -15.18 24.44
N LEU A 310 -8.32 -16.31 23.76
CA LEU A 310 -9.56 -16.61 23.07
C LEU A 310 -10.73 -16.28 24.00
N PRO A 311 -11.66 -15.39 23.60
CA PRO A 311 -12.98 -15.42 24.17
C PRO A 311 -13.62 -16.76 23.75
N SER A 312 -14.36 -17.34 24.68
CA SER A 312 -14.52 -18.79 24.88
C SER A 312 -15.13 -19.55 23.70
N GLU A 313 -14.74 -20.82 23.60
CA GLU A 313 -15.27 -21.90 22.75
C GLU A 313 -16.66 -21.65 22.14
N ASN A 314 -16.68 -21.30 20.86
CA ASN A 314 -17.83 -21.46 19.99
C ASN A 314 -17.26 -21.87 18.63
N PRO A 315 -17.84 -22.85 17.92
CA PRO A 315 -17.21 -23.37 16.73
C PRO A 315 -17.21 -22.25 15.67
N PRO A 316 -16.05 -21.78 15.18
CA PRO A 316 -16.06 -21.22 13.85
C PRO A 316 -16.51 -22.34 12.89
N LEU A 317 -16.93 -22.01 11.67
CA LEU A 317 -16.77 -22.97 10.56
C LEU A 317 -15.41 -23.65 10.79
N PRO A 318 -15.32 -25.01 10.77
CA PRO A 318 -14.05 -25.68 11.01
C PRO A 318 -13.05 -24.93 10.15
N PRO A 319 -11.99 -24.35 10.75
CA PRO A 319 -11.13 -23.47 10.00
C PRO A 319 -10.76 -24.26 8.77
N PHE A 320 -10.89 -23.66 7.59
CA PHE A 320 -10.17 -24.21 6.46
C PHE A 320 -8.69 -23.96 6.74
N GLN A 321 -8.15 -24.68 7.73
CA GLN A 321 -6.75 -25.01 7.82
C GLN A 321 -6.55 -25.87 6.58
N ARG A 322 -6.11 -25.23 5.49
CA ARG A 322 -5.27 -25.96 4.56
C ARG A 322 -4.25 -26.66 5.45
N GLY A 323 -4.24 -28.00 5.43
CA GLY A 323 -3.54 -28.82 6.42
C GLY A 323 -2.09 -28.38 6.62
N GLU A 324 -1.43 -28.88 7.67
CA GLU A 324 -0.05 -28.54 8.02
C GLU A 324 0.82 -28.37 6.76
N MET A 325 1.36 -27.15 6.59
CA MET A 325 2.15 -26.80 5.42
C MET A 325 3.58 -27.29 5.62
N GLU A 326 4.07 -28.04 4.65
CA GLU A 326 5.49 -28.42 4.59
C GLU A 326 6.28 -27.36 3.81
N ARG A 327 7.61 -27.34 3.96
CA ARG A 327 8.47 -26.33 3.30
C ARG A 327 8.42 -26.40 1.77
N ASP A 328 8.00 -27.52 1.22
CA ASP A 328 7.97 -27.78 -0.23
C ASP A 328 6.61 -27.45 -0.87
N ASP A 329 5.62 -27.02 -0.09
CA ASP A 329 4.25 -26.73 -0.56
C ASP A 329 4.05 -25.30 -1.11
N VAL A 330 5.11 -24.47 -1.13
CA VAL A 330 5.03 -23.04 -1.48
C VAL A 330 5.83 -22.74 -2.76
N ALA A 331 5.21 -22.01 -3.68
CA ALA A 331 5.88 -21.46 -4.85
C ALA A 331 5.77 -19.94 -4.90
N LEU A 332 6.80 -19.27 -5.46
CA LEU A 332 6.75 -17.85 -5.79
C LEU A 332 6.62 -17.71 -7.31
N LEU A 333 5.63 -16.93 -7.76
CA LEU A 333 5.34 -16.65 -9.16
C LEU A 333 5.66 -15.17 -9.42
N SER A 334 6.79 -14.92 -10.09
CA SER A 334 7.28 -13.59 -10.42
C SER A 334 7.03 -13.28 -11.89
N PHE A 335 6.17 -12.29 -12.17
CA PHE A 335 5.72 -11.93 -13.52
C PHE A 335 6.67 -10.92 -14.14
N TYR A 336 6.99 -11.03 -15.42
CA TYR A 336 7.79 -10.01 -16.10
C TYR A 336 7.39 -9.94 -17.56
N THR A 337 7.17 -8.74 -18.10
CA THR A 337 6.76 -8.58 -19.49
C THR A 337 7.86 -7.88 -20.27
N THR A 338 8.36 -8.54 -21.30
CA THR A 338 9.25 -7.99 -22.34
C THR A 338 8.44 -7.30 -23.44
N ASP A 339 9.09 -6.75 -24.45
CA ASP A 339 8.42 -6.25 -25.67
C ASP A 339 7.55 -7.31 -26.37
N ASP A 340 8.01 -8.57 -26.41
CA ASP A 340 7.42 -9.63 -27.22
C ASP A 340 6.57 -10.63 -26.41
N ASP A 341 7.00 -10.99 -25.20
CA ASP A 341 6.36 -12.01 -24.35
C ASP A 341 6.20 -11.61 -22.88
N THR A 342 5.33 -12.33 -22.18
CA THR A 342 5.28 -12.32 -20.71
C THR A 342 5.86 -13.61 -20.13
N TYR A 343 6.79 -13.47 -19.20
CA TYR A 343 7.44 -14.51 -18.42
C TYR A 343 6.84 -14.61 -17.03
N ILE A 344 6.62 -15.84 -16.56
CA ILE A 344 6.25 -16.15 -15.19
C ILE A 344 7.33 -17.10 -14.66
N PHE A 345 8.22 -16.55 -13.82
CA PHE A 345 9.25 -17.32 -13.15
C PHE A 345 8.63 -18.01 -11.93
N ILE A 346 8.73 -19.34 -11.90
CA ILE A 346 8.19 -20.21 -10.85
C ILE A 346 9.36 -20.63 -9.98
N LEU A 347 9.50 -20.01 -8.83
CA LEU A 347 10.50 -20.36 -7.83
C LEU A 347 9.92 -21.34 -6.82
N THR A 348 10.61 -22.47 -6.62
CA THR A 348 10.34 -23.48 -5.59
C THR A 348 11.63 -23.81 -4.84
N GLN A 349 11.56 -24.63 -3.79
CA GLN A 349 12.77 -25.10 -3.10
C GLN A 349 13.74 -25.83 -4.06
N ALA A 350 13.20 -26.54 -5.05
CA ALA A 350 13.97 -27.26 -6.06
C ALA A 350 14.73 -26.34 -7.05
N GLY A 351 14.30 -25.09 -7.24
CA GLY A 351 14.88 -24.14 -8.19
C GLY A 351 13.84 -23.36 -8.97
N VAL A 352 14.29 -22.62 -9.99
CA VAL A 352 13.45 -21.78 -10.85
C VAL A 352 13.06 -22.51 -12.14
N LYS A 353 11.77 -22.44 -12.49
CA LYS A 353 11.23 -22.85 -13.79
C LYS A 353 10.58 -21.66 -14.49
N LEU A 354 10.48 -21.72 -15.81
CA LEU A 354 9.84 -20.69 -16.62
C LEU A 354 8.48 -21.15 -17.18
N HIS A 355 7.50 -20.26 -17.13
CA HIS A 355 6.29 -20.31 -17.95
C HIS A 355 6.27 -19.06 -18.85
N ARG A 356 6.12 -19.25 -20.17
CA ARG A 356 6.19 -18.19 -21.18
C ARG A 356 4.85 -18.06 -21.88
N CYS A 357 4.22 -16.90 -21.74
CA CYS A 357 3.03 -16.50 -22.49
C CYS A 357 3.50 -15.85 -23.79
N GLN A 358 3.66 -16.68 -24.83
CA GLN A 358 4.26 -16.25 -26.09
C GLN A 358 3.35 -15.25 -26.84
N GLY A 359 3.91 -14.14 -27.30
CA GLY A 359 3.19 -13.06 -28.01
C GLY A 359 2.45 -12.08 -27.11
N GLU A 360 2.40 -12.32 -25.80
CA GLU A 360 1.76 -11.47 -24.80
C GLU A 360 2.78 -10.47 -24.19
N GLY A 361 3.53 -9.76 -25.05
CA GLY A 361 4.49 -8.74 -24.65
C GLY A 361 3.87 -7.40 -24.28
N TYR A 362 4.70 -6.37 -24.07
CA TYR A 362 4.29 -5.07 -23.53
C TYR A 362 3.14 -4.44 -24.33
N LYS A 363 3.28 -4.40 -25.66
CA LYS A 363 2.27 -3.80 -26.53
C LYS A 363 0.97 -4.61 -26.59
N ASN A 364 1.06 -5.93 -26.61
CA ASN A 364 -0.09 -6.80 -26.83
C ASN A 364 -0.86 -7.10 -25.54
N PHE A 365 -0.18 -7.12 -24.40
CA PHE A 365 -0.75 -7.50 -23.12
C PHE A 365 -0.80 -6.34 -22.11
N GLN A 366 0.32 -5.70 -21.80
CA GLN A 366 0.34 -4.63 -20.78
C GLN A 366 -0.43 -3.38 -21.23
N LEU A 367 -0.23 -2.91 -22.47
CA LEU A 367 -1.03 -1.81 -23.01
C LEU A 367 -2.49 -2.22 -23.20
N TRP A 368 -2.75 -3.49 -23.50
CA TRP A 368 -4.12 -3.99 -23.58
C TRP A 368 -4.81 -3.99 -22.21
N LEU A 369 -4.13 -4.40 -21.13
CA LEU A 369 -4.62 -4.28 -19.75
C LEU A 369 -4.91 -2.83 -19.41
N ARG A 370 -3.99 -1.91 -19.74
CA ARG A 370 -4.23 -0.48 -19.56
C ARG A 370 -5.51 -0.04 -20.27
N ASP A 371 -5.61 -0.29 -21.58
CA ASP A 371 -6.67 0.25 -22.42
C ASP A 371 -8.04 -0.40 -22.17
N ASN A 372 -8.09 -1.64 -21.67
CA ASN A 372 -9.34 -2.40 -21.48
C ASN A 372 -9.74 -2.62 -20.02
N TRP A 373 -8.83 -2.44 -19.06
CA TRP A 373 -9.12 -2.57 -17.62
C TRP A 373 -9.01 -1.22 -16.89
N LEU A 374 -7.81 -0.62 -16.93
CA LEU A 374 -7.51 0.59 -16.16
C LEU A 374 -8.16 1.84 -16.75
N THR A 375 -7.89 2.15 -18.02
CA THR A 375 -8.39 3.34 -18.72
C THR A 375 -9.92 3.44 -18.63
N PRO A 376 -10.71 2.38 -18.91
CA PRO A 376 -12.15 2.44 -18.79
C PRO A 376 -12.65 2.66 -17.36
N TYR A 377 -11.82 2.44 -16.34
CA TYR A 377 -12.11 2.73 -14.94
C TYR A 377 -11.65 4.15 -14.54
N SER A 378 -10.39 4.51 -14.83
CA SER A 378 -9.76 5.76 -14.41
C SER A 378 -10.31 6.99 -15.16
N GLU A 379 -10.72 6.81 -16.42
CA GLU A 379 -11.34 7.86 -17.22
C GLU A 379 -12.85 7.99 -16.97
N ILE A 380 -13.41 7.24 -16.01
CA ILE A 380 -14.75 7.56 -15.45
C ILE A 380 -14.59 8.78 -14.51
N ASP A 381 -14.10 9.86 -15.08
CA ASP A 381 -13.94 11.14 -14.43
C ASP A 381 -15.21 11.99 -14.61
N ASP A 382 -15.20 13.18 -14.04
CA ASP A 382 -16.34 14.08 -14.19
C ASP A 382 -16.50 14.56 -15.63
N SER A 383 -15.45 14.57 -16.47
CA SER A 383 -15.49 15.01 -17.87
C SER A 383 -16.24 14.00 -18.76
N ALA A 384 -15.94 12.71 -18.69
CA ALA A 384 -16.64 11.69 -19.45
C ALA A 384 -18.14 11.61 -19.09
N ALA A 385 -18.45 11.70 -17.79
CA ALA A 385 -19.83 11.76 -17.33
C ALA A 385 -20.55 13.06 -17.77
N PHE A 386 -19.80 14.16 -17.86
CA PHE A 386 -20.32 15.46 -18.32
C PHE A 386 -20.59 15.44 -19.82
N GLN A 387 -19.69 14.88 -20.63
CA GLN A 387 -19.90 14.68 -22.06
C GLN A 387 -21.10 13.77 -22.33
N ALA A 388 -21.24 12.67 -21.59
CA ALA A 388 -22.39 11.78 -21.71
C ALA A 388 -23.71 12.49 -21.36
N ALA A 389 -23.71 13.30 -20.29
CA ALA A 389 -24.87 14.10 -19.92
C ALA A 389 -25.18 15.20 -20.95
N ALA A 390 -24.16 15.85 -21.52
CA ALA A 390 -24.30 16.86 -22.58
C ALA A 390 -24.87 16.26 -23.86
N ASN A 391 -24.38 15.08 -24.27
CA ASN A 391 -24.91 14.33 -25.40
C ASN A 391 -26.38 13.95 -25.19
N LEU A 392 -26.76 13.49 -24.00
CA LEU A 392 -28.15 13.16 -23.68
C LEU A 392 -29.07 14.39 -23.74
N ALA A 393 -28.51 15.56 -23.43
CA ALA A 393 -29.20 16.85 -23.50
C ALA A 393 -29.07 17.56 -24.86
N ASN A 394 -28.41 16.96 -25.86
CA ASN A 394 -28.13 17.51 -27.19
C ASN A 394 -27.46 18.90 -27.19
N CYS A 395 -26.65 19.20 -26.17
CA CYS A 395 -26.03 20.52 -25.99
C CYS A 395 -24.51 20.50 -26.21
N ASP A 396 -23.98 21.66 -26.60
CA ASP A 396 -22.54 21.87 -26.74
C ASP A 396 -21.84 21.93 -25.37
N ILE A 397 -20.75 21.18 -25.20
CA ILE A 397 -20.04 21.03 -23.92
C ILE A 397 -19.41 22.35 -23.47
N ASP A 398 -18.84 23.11 -24.41
CA ASP A 398 -18.18 24.41 -24.17
C ASP A 398 -19.18 25.47 -23.69
N ALA A 399 -20.45 25.34 -24.10
CA ALA A 399 -21.53 26.22 -23.65
C ALA A 399 -21.92 25.99 -22.18
N ILE A 400 -21.60 24.82 -21.61
CA ILE A 400 -21.92 24.45 -20.23
C ILE A 400 -20.73 24.69 -19.29
N GLU A 401 -19.49 24.48 -19.73
CA GLU A 401 -18.28 24.67 -18.91
C GLU A 401 -18.06 26.13 -18.46
N SER A 402 -18.62 27.11 -19.18
CA SER A 402 -18.48 28.55 -18.88
C SER A 402 -19.47 29.11 -17.83
N ILE A 403 -20.26 28.25 -17.18
CA ILE A 403 -21.36 28.65 -16.31
C ILE A 403 -20.89 28.81 -14.85
N ASN A 404 -20.85 30.08 -14.40
CA ASN A 404 -20.66 30.45 -12.99
C ASN A 404 -21.84 29.93 -12.14
N PRO A 405 -21.67 29.40 -10.91
CA PRO A 405 -22.62 28.48 -10.26
C PRO A 405 -23.87 29.16 -9.64
N LYS A 406 -24.54 30.09 -10.33
CA LYS A 406 -25.61 30.92 -9.73
C LYS A 406 -26.95 31.12 -10.46
N PRO A 407 -27.21 30.67 -11.70
CA PRO A 407 -28.59 30.57 -12.16
C PRO A 407 -29.10 29.11 -12.05
N SER A 408 -30.35 28.93 -11.61
CA SER A 408 -31.01 27.62 -11.49
C SER A 408 -31.15 26.93 -12.85
N ASN A 409 -31.24 27.73 -13.91
CA ASN A 409 -31.38 27.31 -15.30
C ASN A 409 -30.38 28.06 -16.17
N VAL A 410 -29.91 27.43 -17.24
CA VAL A 410 -28.96 28.03 -18.18
C VAL A 410 -29.40 27.80 -19.61
N VAL A 411 -29.33 28.87 -20.41
CA VAL A 411 -29.59 28.80 -21.85
C VAL A 411 -28.35 28.26 -22.55
N VAL A 412 -28.47 27.08 -23.14
CA VAL A 412 -27.40 26.43 -23.89
C VAL A 412 -27.76 26.36 -25.37
N LYS A 413 -26.73 26.37 -26.21
CA LYS A 413 -26.89 26.17 -27.65
C LYS A 413 -26.90 24.66 -27.93
N LEU A 414 -27.94 24.21 -28.62
CA LEU A 414 -28.08 22.84 -29.09
C LEU A 414 -27.18 22.62 -30.32
N THR A 415 -26.85 21.36 -30.59
CA THR A 415 -26.00 20.97 -31.72
C THR A 415 -26.59 21.33 -33.09
N ASP A 416 -27.90 21.54 -33.17
CA ASP A 416 -28.60 22.02 -34.38
C ASP A 416 -28.61 23.55 -34.54
N GLY A 417 -27.96 24.28 -33.62
CA GLY A 417 -27.84 25.73 -33.61
C GLY A 417 -28.97 26.47 -32.91
N THR A 418 -30.01 25.77 -32.43
CA THR A 418 -31.09 26.37 -31.62
C THR A 418 -30.65 26.56 -30.16
N THR A 419 -31.46 27.24 -29.34
CA THR A 419 -31.15 27.46 -27.91
C THR A 419 -32.26 26.89 -27.06
N THR A 420 -31.89 26.24 -25.95
CA THR A 420 -32.83 25.69 -24.97
C THR A 420 -32.38 26.03 -23.54
N GLU A 421 -33.29 25.98 -22.59
CA GLU A 421 -33.03 26.22 -21.18
C GLU A 421 -32.90 24.88 -20.44
N ILE A 422 -31.76 24.64 -19.78
CA ILE A 422 -31.49 23.42 -19.02
C ILE A 422 -31.36 23.77 -17.53
N SER A 423 -32.05 23.01 -16.69
CA SER A 423 -31.89 23.06 -15.23
C SER A 423 -30.53 22.50 -14.82
N VAL A 424 -29.75 23.30 -14.08
CA VAL A 424 -28.42 22.89 -13.59
C VAL A 424 -28.53 21.72 -12.62
N SER A 425 -29.62 21.62 -11.84
CA SER A 425 -29.84 20.47 -10.95
C SER A 425 -30.08 19.18 -11.73
N ASP A 426 -30.84 19.26 -12.81
CA ASP A 426 -31.24 18.09 -13.60
C ASP A 426 -30.07 17.59 -14.43
N PHE A 427 -29.26 18.52 -14.97
CA PHE A 427 -28.01 18.18 -15.64
C PHE A 427 -27.02 17.50 -14.68
N ASN A 428 -26.84 18.02 -13.47
CA ASN A 428 -25.97 17.40 -12.48
C ASN A 428 -26.48 16.03 -12.03
N ALA A 429 -27.80 15.85 -11.90
CA ALA A 429 -28.40 14.56 -11.61
C ALA A 429 -28.17 13.55 -12.75
N SER A 430 -28.38 13.98 -14.00
CA SER A 430 -28.08 13.20 -15.20
C SER A 430 -26.60 12.81 -15.26
N ARG A 431 -25.68 13.75 -15.05
CA ARG A 431 -24.23 13.49 -14.96
C ARG A 431 -23.90 12.42 -13.92
N LYS A 432 -24.46 12.54 -12.71
CA LYS A 432 -24.25 11.53 -11.64
C LYS A 432 -24.79 10.16 -12.04
N GLN A 433 -25.94 10.12 -12.72
CA GLN A 433 -26.53 8.88 -13.24
C GLN A 433 -25.66 8.26 -14.35
N GLN A 434 -25.16 9.06 -15.29
CA GLN A 434 -24.26 8.60 -16.35
C GLN A 434 -22.95 8.05 -15.77
N LYS A 435 -22.37 8.75 -14.79
CA LYS A 435 -21.19 8.25 -14.06
C LYS A 435 -21.45 6.89 -13.44
N HIS A 436 -22.59 6.73 -12.76
CA HIS A 436 -22.97 5.44 -12.16
C HIS A 436 -23.18 4.34 -13.21
N GLN A 437 -23.77 4.66 -14.37
CA GLN A 437 -23.94 3.71 -15.48
C GLN A 437 -22.61 3.25 -16.06
N LEU A 438 -21.63 4.15 -16.24
CA LEU A 438 -20.30 3.80 -16.72
C LEU A 438 -19.57 2.86 -15.76
N TYR A 439 -19.60 3.16 -14.45
CA TYR A 439 -19.06 2.24 -13.43
C TYR A 439 -19.75 0.87 -13.49
N LYS A 440 -21.08 0.85 -13.59
CA LYS A 440 -21.83 -0.41 -13.69
C LYS A 440 -21.47 -1.21 -14.94
N GLN A 441 -21.30 -0.57 -16.09
CA GLN A 441 -20.86 -1.24 -17.31
C GLN A 441 -19.47 -1.87 -17.16
N TRP A 442 -18.55 -1.18 -16.49
CA TRP A 442 -17.23 -1.72 -16.18
C TRP A 442 -17.33 -2.92 -15.22
N GLN A 443 -18.16 -2.83 -14.17
CA GLN A 443 -18.44 -3.91 -13.21
C GLN A 443 -19.03 -5.15 -13.89
N ASP A 444 -20.00 -4.96 -14.79
CA ASP A 444 -20.70 -6.05 -15.47
C ASP A 444 -19.77 -6.80 -16.45
N LYS A 445 -18.77 -6.12 -17.02
CA LYS A 445 -17.76 -6.73 -17.91
C LYS A 445 -16.62 -7.45 -17.19
N MET A 446 -16.49 -7.26 -15.87
CA MET A 446 -15.36 -7.79 -15.10
C MET A 446 -15.16 -9.31 -15.25
N PRO A 447 -16.19 -10.17 -15.19
CA PRO A 447 -15.99 -11.62 -15.34
C PRO A 447 -15.39 -12.01 -16.70
N GLU A 448 -15.87 -11.42 -17.80
CA GLU A 448 -15.38 -11.67 -19.15
C GLU A 448 -13.92 -11.21 -19.30
N MET A 449 -13.60 -10.03 -18.75
CA MET A 449 -12.25 -9.49 -18.74
C MET A 449 -11.28 -10.37 -17.95
N LEU A 450 -11.68 -10.86 -16.77
CA LEU A 450 -10.85 -11.77 -15.97
C LEU A 450 -10.61 -13.10 -16.69
N LYS A 451 -11.59 -13.60 -17.44
CA LYS A 451 -11.42 -14.80 -18.27
C LYS A 451 -10.41 -14.57 -19.39
N GLU A 452 -10.52 -13.46 -20.13
CA GLU A 452 -9.56 -13.10 -21.18
C GLU A 452 -8.13 -12.94 -20.62
N ILE A 453 -7.97 -12.34 -19.44
CA ILE A 453 -6.67 -12.25 -18.76
C ILE A 453 -6.14 -13.64 -18.40
N ALA A 454 -6.98 -14.51 -17.86
CA ALA A 454 -6.59 -15.88 -17.49
C ALA A 454 -6.15 -16.70 -18.72
N ASP A 455 -6.81 -16.50 -19.86
CA ASP A 455 -6.49 -17.18 -21.12
C ASP A 455 -5.17 -16.67 -21.72
N ARG A 456 -4.95 -15.34 -21.73
CA ARG A 456 -3.68 -14.72 -22.16
C ARG A 456 -2.49 -15.13 -21.29
N LEU A 457 -2.69 -15.19 -19.97
CA LEU A 457 -1.70 -15.68 -19.01
C LEU A 457 -1.58 -17.22 -18.99
N GLN A 458 -2.38 -17.92 -19.79
CA GLN A 458 -2.40 -19.38 -19.90
C GLN A 458 -2.47 -20.07 -18.52
N ILE A 459 -3.31 -19.54 -17.62
CA ILE A 459 -3.34 -19.93 -16.21
C ILE A 459 -3.53 -21.44 -16.04
N ASN A 460 -4.39 -22.08 -16.84
CA ASN A 460 -4.59 -23.53 -16.75
C ASN A 460 -3.31 -24.34 -17.08
N GLN A 461 -2.46 -23.85 -18.00
CA GLN A 461 -1.16 -24.46 -18.29
C GLN A 461 -0.13 -24.16 -17.20
N LEU A 462 -0.20 -22.97 -16.58
CA LEU A 462 0.64 -22.60 -15.44
C LEU A 462 0.37 -23.51 -14.23
N ILE A 463 -0.90 -23.67 -13.84
CA ILE A 463 -1.27 -24.47 -12.66
C ILE A 463 -0.96 -25.96 -12.84
N ALA A 464 -0.87 -26.46 -14.07
CA ALA A 464 -0.44 -27.84 -14.35
C ALA A 464 1.04 -28.07 -13.97
N LYS A 465 1.84 -27.02 -13.83
CA LYS A 465 3.24 -27.07 -13.34
C LYS A 465 3.35 -27.02 -11.81
N LEU A 466 2.23 -26.85 -11.10
CA LEU A 466 2.14 -26.59 -9.66
C LEU A 466 1.38 -27.71 -8.92
N THR A 467 1.54 -28.97 -9.33
CA THR A 467 0.72 -30.10 -8.84
C THR A 467 0.79 -30.33 -7.33
N ASP A 468 1.97 -30.13 -6.73
CA ASP A 468 2.22 -30.40 -5.32
C ASP A 468 2.22 -29.11 -4.47
N ILE A 469 1.86 -27.97 -5.07
CA ILE A 469 1.90 -26.66 -4.42
C ILE A 469 0.53 -26.34 -3.82
N LYS A 470 0.50 -25.91 -2.55
CA LYS A 470 -0.71 -25.50 -1.83
C LYS A 470 -0.82 -23.97 -1.70
N GLU A 471 0.31 -23.27 -1.78
CA GLU A 471 0.39 -21.81 -1.64
C GLU A 471 1.25 -21.18 -2.75
N ILE A 472 0.79 -20.05 -3.26
CA ILE A 472 1.53 -19.23 -4.21
C ILE A 472 1.72 -17.81 -3.68
N ILE A 473 2.96 -17.30 -3.79
CA ILE A 473 3.29 -15.90 -3.60
C ILE A 473 3.33 -15.26 -4.98
N LEU A 474 2.41 -14.34 -5.27
CA LEU A 474 2.36 -13.61 -6.53
C LEU A 474 3.14 -12.31 -6.39
N VAL A 475 4.10 -12.11 -7.31
CA VAL A 475 4.81 -10.84 -7.50
C VAL A 475 4.44 -10.31 -8.88
N PRO A 476 3.40 -9.47 -8.98
CA PRO A 476 2.92 -8.97 -10.26
C PRO A 476 3.95 -8.03 -10.94
N PHE A 477 3.63 -7.58 -12.16
CA PHE A 477 4.44 -6.63 -12.93
C PHE A 477 3.54 -5.68 -13.69
N MET A 478 3.85 -4.38 -13.60
CA MET A 478 3.14 -3.28 -14.26
C MET A 478 1.63 -3.31 -13.96
N TYR A 479 0.77 -3.30 -14.99
CA TYR A 479 -0.68 -3.22 -14.79
C TYR A 479 -1.29 -4.47 -14.12
N LEU A 480 -0.55 -5.58 -14.01
CA LEU A 480 -0.99 -6.77 -13.28
C LEU A 480 -1.19 -6.53 -11.78
N HIS A 481 -0.53 -5.53 -11.19
CA HIS A 481 -0.74 -5.18 -9.78
C HIS A 481 -2.17 -4.69 -9.49
N GLN A 482 -2.90 -4.27 -10.53
CA GLN A 482 -4.26 -3.77 -10.42
C GLN A 482 -5.31 -4.86 -10.70
N ILE A 483 -4.86 -6.07 -11.05
CA ILE A 483 -5.73 -7.19 -11.37
C ILE A 483 -5.94 -8.03 -10.11
N PRO A 484 -7.19 -8.44 -9.79
CA PRO A 484 -7.45 -9.37 -8.71
C PRO A 484 -7.03 -10.78 -9.14
N LEU A 485 -5.72 -11.05 -9.18
CA LEU A 485 -5.16 -12.33 -9.64
C LEU A 485 -5.78 -13.58 -8.97
N PRO A 486 -6.14 -13.57 -7.66
CA PRO A 486 -6.87 -14.69 -7.05
C PRO A 486 -8.24 -14.97 -7.68
N ALA A 487 -8.87 -13.99 -8.34
CA ALA A 487 -10.15 -14.11 -9.02
C ALA A 487 -10.02 -14.42 -10.53
N LEU A 488 -8.86 -14.86 -11.00
CA LEU A 488 -8.72 -15.38 -12.36
C LEU A 488 -9.44 -16.74 -12.46
N PRO A 489 -10.39 -16.92 -13.40
CA PRO A 489 -11.15 -18.15 -13.52
C PRO A 489 -10.33 -19.29 -14.14
N LEU A 490 -10.62 -20.50 -13.68
CA LEU A 490 -10.06 -21.77 -14.17
C LEU A 490 -11.10 -22.49 -15.04
N ASP A 491 -10.65 -23.46 -15.84
CA ASP A 491 -11.55 -24.18 -16.79
C ASP A 491 -12.60 -25.07 -16.09
N ASN A 492 -12.41 -25.38 -14.81
CA ASN A 492 -13.35 -26.15 -13.99
C ASN A 492 -14.45 -25.29 -13.33
N GLY A 493 -14.47 -23.97 -13.58
CA GLY A 493 -15.42 -23.03 -12.97
C GLY A 493 -15.03 -22.50 -11.59
N GLU A 494 -13.87 -22.90 -11.06
CA GLU A 494 -13.26 -22.34 -9.86
C GLU A 494 -12.38 -21.13 -10.22
N TYR A 495 -11.89 -20.41 -9.21
CA TYR A 495 -10.90 -19.35 -9.36
C TYR A 495 -9.52 -19.79 -8.87
N LEU A 496 -8.48 -19.08 -9.27
CA LEU A 496 -7.10 -19.35 -8.85
C LEU A 496 -6.96 -19.42 -7.31
N GLY A 497 -7.65 -18.51 -6.59
CA GLY A 497 -7.70 -18.47 -5.13
C GLY A 497 -8.48 -19.61 -4.48
N ASP A 498 -9.39 -20.28 -5.21
CA ASP A 498 -10.05 -21.49 -4.69
C ASP A 498 -9.03 -22.63 -4.61
N LYS A 499 -8.12 -22.71 -5.58
CA LYS A 499 -7.08 -23.73 -5.66
C LYS A 499 -5.89 -23.47 -4.73
N PHE A 500 -5.35 -22.26 -4.71
CA PHE A 500 -4.12 -21.93 -3.96
C PHE A 500 -4.37 -20.93 -2.85
N ARG A 501 -3.59 -21.02 -1.77
CA ARG A 501 -3.48 -19.94 -0.79
C ARG A 501 -2.64 -18.87 -1.48
N VAL A 502 -3.12 -17.63 -1.51
CA VAL A 502 -2.46 -16.58 -2.29
C VAL A 502 -1.95 -15.48 -1.38
N ARG A 503 -0.65 -15.21 -1.46
CA ARG A 503 -0.03 -14.00 -0.95
C ARG A 503 0.37 -13.10 -2.11
N ILE A 504 0.20 -11.79 -1.95
CA ILE A 504 0.60 -10.82 -2.98
C ILE A 504 1.69 -9.94 -2.38
N ALA A 505 2.79 -9.77 -3.10
CA ALA A 505 3.86 -8.87 -2.72
C ALA A 505 4.17 -7.90 -3.86
N PRO A 506 4.40 -6.60 -3.58
CA PRO A 506 4.88 -5.67 -4.60
C PRO A 506 6.23 -6.09 -5.20
N SER A 507 7.14 -6.61 -4.36
CA SER A 507 8.41 -7.19 -4.76
C SER A 507 8.91 -8.15 -3.68
N THR A 508 9.88 -9.00 -4.04
CA THR A 508 10.54 -9.90 -3.08
C THR A 508 11.30 -9.14 -1.99
N GLN A 509 11.84 -7.97 -2.31
CA GLN A 509 12.55 -7.11 -1.36
C GLN A 509 11.59 -6.52 -0.31
N VAL A 510 10.43 -6.03 -0.74
CA VAL A 510 9.39 -5.51 0.18
C VAL A 510 8.89 -6.64 1.07
N LEU A 511 8.65 -7.84 0.52
CA LEU A 511 8.26 -9.00 1.32
C LEU A 511 9.33 -9.37 2.36
N THR A 512 10.60 -9.37 1.95
CA THR A 512 11.73 -9.63 2.88
C THR A 512 11.76 -8.59 4.01
N PHE A 513 11.55 -7.31 3.70
CA PHE A 513 11.45 -6.23 4.68
C PHE A 513 10.29 -6.47 5.66
N CYS A 514 9.08 -6.76 5.15
CA CYS A 514 7.92 -7.06 5.98
C CYS A 514 8.15 -8.26 6.91
N ARG A 515 8.80 -9.33 6.41
CA ARG A 515 9.18 -10.50 7.21
C ARG A 515 10.09 -10.17 8.38
N GLN A 516 11.12 -9.36 8.13
CA GLN A 516 12.06 -8.93 9.17
C GLN A 516 11.35 -8.11 10.25
N GLN A 517 10.38 -7.26 9.88
CA GLN A 517 9.61 -6.48 10.84
C GLN A 517 8.66 -7.34 11.68
N ALA A 518 7.97 -8.30 11.06
CA ALA A 518 7.04 -9.20 11.74
C ALA A 518 7.71 -10.06 12.85
N GLN A 519 9.03 -10.21 12.79
CA GLN A 519 9.82 -10.95 13.78
C GLN A 519 10.18 -10.14 15.04
N ASN A 520 9.82 -8.85 15.13
CA ASN A 520 10.11 -8.00 16.30
C ASN A 520 9.08 -8.20 17.45
N PRO A 521 9.49 -8.71 18.62
CA PRO A 521 8.58 -9.19 19.68
C PRO A 521 8.27 -8.13 20.75
N GLU A 522 7.84 -6.91 20.38
CA GLU A 522 7.28 -5.97 21.40
C GLU A 522 5.82 -6.37 21.74
N ALA A 523 5.67 -7.47 22.48
CA ALA A 523 4.38 -7.95 22.99
C ALA A 523 3.96 -7.20 24.26
N ASN A 524 2.98 -6.29 24.12
CA ASN A 524 2.06 -5.89 25.18
C ASN A 524 0.66 -5.78 24.57
N LEU A 525 -0.39 -6.17 25.33
CA LEU A 525 -1.84 -6.19 24.99
C LEU A 525 -2.24 -5.56 23.64
N PRO A 526 -2.96 -6.26 22.75
CA PRO A 526 -3.26 -5.77 21.41
C PRO A 526 -3.99 -4.43 21.46
N ARG A 527 -3.29 -3.38 21.04
CA ARG A 527 -3.86 -2.05 20.86
C ARG A 527 -4.37 -1.98 19.44
N TYR A 528 -5.68 -2.02 19.27
CA TYR A 528 -6.33 -1.89 17.97
C TYR A 528 -6.89 -0.47 17.83
N GLY A 529 -6.64 0.17 16.69
CA GLY A 529 -7.14 1.51 16.40
C GLY A 529 -8.27 1.49 15.36
N ILE A 530 -9.15 2.49 15.41
CA ILE A 530 -10.18 2.72 14.39
C ILE A 530 -10.21 4.20 14.01
N VAL A 531 -10.24 4.47 12.70
CA VAL A 531 -10.50 5.80 12.14
C VAL A 531 -11.76 5.74 11.31
N GLU A 532 -12.80 6.43 11.77
CA GLU A 532 -14.17 6.29 11.28
C GLU A 532 -14.65 7.58 10.61
N ASN A 533 -15.12 7.45 9.36
CA ASN A 533 -15.98 8.41 8.65
C ASN A 533 -15.49 9.87 8.72
N THR A 534 -14.28 10.12 8.24
CA THR A 534 -13.59 11.42 8.39
C THR A 534 -14.32 12.63 7.78
N LYS A 535 -15.34 12.41 6.94
CA LYS A 535 -16.15 13.46 6.29
C LYS A 535 -17.63 13.45 6.72
N ASP A 536 -18.02 12.57 7.64
CA ASP A 536 -19.38 12.43 8.16
C ASP A 536 -20.44 12.17 7.06
N ASP A 537 -20.05 11.49 5.98
CA ASP A 537 -20.86 11.28 4.75
C ASP A 537 -21.02 9.81 4.33
N LEU A 538 -20.35 8.87 5.01
CA LEU A 538 -20.48 7.43 4.78
C LEU A 538 -21.48 6.78 5.76
N PRO A 539 -22.62 6.26 5.28
CA PRO A 539 -23.70 5.78 6.16
C PRO A 539 -23.45 4.40 6.77
N TYR A 540 -22.65 3.53 6.13
CA TYR A 540 -22.40 2.17 6.63
C TYR A 540 -21.13 2.06 7.48
N THR A 541 -20.16 2.96 7.29
CA THR A 541 -18.94 3.05 8.11
C THR A 541 -19.16 3.02 9.62
N PRO A 542 -20.18 3.70 10.21
CA PRO A 542 -20.45 3.58 11.65
C PRO A 542 -20.80 2.15 12.08
N THR A 543 -21.50 1.39 11.25
CA THR A 543 -21.85 -0.02 11.50
C THR A 543 -20.61 -0.90 11.41
N GLU A 544 -19.80 -0.72 10.36
CA GLU A 544 -18.51 -1.41 10.19
C GLU A 544 -17.62 -1.22 11.41
N CYS A 545 -17.35 0.04 11.76
CA CYS A 545 -16.49 0.41 12.88
C CYS A 545 -17.05 -0.08 14.23
N GLN A 546 -18.37 -0.13 14.40
CA GLN A 546 -18.99 -0.69 15.60
C GLN A 546 -18.74 -2.20 15.71
N LEU A 547 -18.92 -2.96 14.62
CA LEU A 547 -18.69 -4.41 14.59
C LEU A 547 -17.22 -4.72 14.96
N VAL A 548 -16.28 -4.00 14.35
CA VAL A 548 -14.84 -4.19 14.61
C VAL A 548 -14.44 -3.74 16.01
N ALA A 549 -15.00 -2.65 16.52
CA ALA A 549 -14.81 -2.22 17.90
C ALA A 549 -15.31 -3.25 18.91
N GLN A 550 -16.41 -3.94 18.62
CA GLN A 550 -16.96 -5.02 19.47
C GLN A 550 -16.05 -6.25 19.48
N ILE A 551 -15.43 -6.60 18.35
CA ILE A 551 -14.50 -7.74 18.21
C ILE A 551 -13.23 -7.51 19.04
N TYR A 552 -12.58 -6.36 18.89
CA TYR A 552 -11.27 -6.11 19.52
C TYR A 552 -11.35 -5.39 20.88
N GLY A 553 -12.54 -4.93 21.30
CA GLY A 553 -12.69 -4.15 22.53
C GLY A 553 -11.93 -2.82 22.48
N VAL A 554 -12.03 -2.10 21.35
CA VAL A 554 -11.27 -0.88 21.06
C VAL A 554 -11.53 0.20 22.11
N ALA A 555 -10.45 0.75 22.68
CA ALA A 555 -10.53 1.80 23.67
C ALA A 555 -11.07 3.11 23.02
N PRO A 556 -11.92 3.89 23.71
CA PRO A 556 -12.49 5.12 23.15
C PRO A 556 -11.45 6.11 22.63
N GLU A 557 -10.28 6.20 23.26
CA GLU A 557 -9.16 7.04 22.84
C GLU A 557 -8.47 6.58 21.55
N HIS A 558 -8.64 5.32 21.16
CA HIS A 558 -8.10 4.73 19.94
C HIS A 558 -9.14 4.67 18.81
N HIS A 559 -10.35 5.18 19.05
CA HIS A 559 -11.44 5.26 18.08
C HIS A 559 -11.69 6.73 17.68
N LEU A 560 -11.10 7.16 16.57
CA LEU A 560 -11.26 8.52 16.04
C LEU A 560 -12.54 8.61 15.20
N LYS A 561 -13.54 9.36 15.67
CA LYS A 561 -14.86 9.45 15.01
C LYS A 561 -15.12 10.78 14.32
N GLY A 562 -15.49 10.71 13.04
CA GLY A 562 -15.96 11.87 12.29
C GLY A 562 -14.86 12.88 11.96
N SER A 563 -15.26 13.96 11.31
CA SER A 563 -14.34 15.03 10.87
C SER A 563 -13.59 15.76 11.99
N LYS A 564 -14.13 15.75 13.21
CA LYS A 564 -13.53 16.49 14.34
C LYS A 564 -12.43 15.73 15.06
N GLU A 565 -12.50 14.40 15.06
CA GLU A 565 -11.55 13.57 15.81
C GLU A 565 -10.53 12.89 14.89
N ALA A 566 -10.92 12.55 13.66
CA ALA A 566 -10.04 11.92 12.69
C ALA A 566 -9.14 12.94 11.96
N THR A 567 -8.36 13.72 12.71
CA THR A 567 -7.40 14.69 12.17
C THR A 567 -6.06 14.04 11.81
N LYS A 568 -5.29 14.65 10.90
CA LYS A 568 -3.93 14.18 10.54
C LYS A 568 -3.03 13.97 11.74
N ALA A 569 -3.02 14.92 12.67
CA ALA A 569 -2.20 14.85 13.87
C ALA A 569 -2.56 13.64 14.75
N LYS A 570 -3.87 13.38 14.94
CA LYS A 570 -4.35 12.25 15.75
C LYS A 570 -4.14 10.91 15.04
N TYR A 571 -4.30 10.85 13.72
CA TYR A 571 -3.97 9.68 12.91
C TYR A 571 -2.48 9.30 13.07
N LYS A 572 -1.57 10.26 12.91
CA LYS A 572 -0.13 10.07 13.13
C LYS A 572 0.16 9.67 14.59
N GLN A 573 -0.52 10.27 15.57
CA GLN A 573 -0.38 9.90 16.98
C GLN A 573 -0.77 8.44 17.24
N LEU A 574 -1.88 7.97 16.66
CA LEU A 574 -2.36 6.60 16.80
C LEU A 574 -1.32 5.58 16.31
N LEU A 575 -0.72 5.85 15.14
CA LEU A 575 0.31 5.01 14.54
C LEU A 575 1.65 5.03 15.29
N THR A 576 2.10 6.21 15.75
CA THR A 576 3.49 6.39 16.24
C THR A 576 3.62 6.38 17.76
N ARG A 577 2.69 7.02 18.48
CA ARG A 577 2.76 7.18 19.94
C ARG A 577 1.94 6.14 20.68
N GLU A 578 0.71 5.91 20.23
CA GLU A 578 -0.15 4.88 20.84
C GLU A 578 0.32 3.46 20.50
N LYS A 579 1.15 3.35 19.45
CA LYS A 579 1.76 2.11 18.97
C LYS A 579 0.71 1.00 18.79
N VAL A 580 -0.34 1.30 18.03
CA VAL A 580 -1.34 0.28 17.69
C VAL A 580 -0.68 -0.86 16.89
N LEU A 581 -1.09 -2.10 17.19
CA LEU A 581 -0.66 -3.31 16.50
C LEU A 581 -1.53 -3.63 15.29
N GLY A 582 -2.75 -3.10 15.25
CA GLY A 582 -3.62 -3.15 14.08
C GLY A 582 -4.52 -1.93 13.98
N LEU A 583 -4.93 -1.59 12.76
CA LEU A 583 -5.70 -0.40 12.48
C LEU A 583 -6.75 -0.66 11.39
N LEU A 584 -8.01 -0.30 11.69
CA LEU A 584 -9.04 -0.11 10.67
C LEU A 584 -9.11 1.37 10.29
N SER A 585 -8.88 1.68 9.02
CA SER A 585 -9.07 2.99 8.42
C SER A 585 -10.31 2.92 7.52
N SER A 586 -11.47 3.34 8.01
CA SER A 586 -12.74 3.34 7.25
C SER A 586 -13.17 4.76 6.95
N HIS A 587 -12.79 5.25 5.77
CA HIS A 587 -13.08 6.59 5.26
C HIS A 587 -12.64 6.73 3.78
N HIS A 588 -12.75 7.93 3.22
CA HIS A 588 -12.33 8.17 1.84
C HIS A 588 -10.80 8.21 1.67
N ALA A 589 -10.34 7.72 0.53
CA ALA A 589 -9.02 7.97 -0.03
C ALA A 589 -9.18 8.43 -1.48
N LYS A 590 -8.12 9.02 -2.04
CA LYS A 590 -8.07 9.42 -3.44
C LYS A 590 -6.70 9.09 -4.01
N SER A 591 -6.69 8.32 -5.09
CA SER A 591 -5.48 8.04 -5.85
C SER A 591 -5.28 9.05 -6.98
N ASN A 592 -4.02 9.39 -7.25
CA ASN A 592 -3.63 10.30 -8.31
C ASN A 592 -2.65 9.58 -9.25
N LEU A 593 -3.12 9.18 -10.43
CA LEU A 593 -2.31 8.40 -11.37
C LEU A 593 -1.26 9.23 -12.11
N THR A 594 -1.45 10.55 -12.20
CA THR A 594 -0.52 11.48 -12.85
C THR A 594 0.58 11.93 -11.90
N GLU A 595 0.22 12.19 -10.63
CA GLU A 595 1.16 12.57 -9.58
C GLU A 595 0.99 11.62 -8.38
N PRO A 596 1.56 10.40 -8.42
CA PRO A 596 1.31 9.37 -7.41
C PRO A 596 1.61 9.79 -5.97
N LEU A 597 2.63 10.64 -5.75
CA LEU A 597 2.98 11.14 -4.42
C LEU A 597 1.89 12.01 -3.78
N GLU A 598 0.96 12.57 -4.58
CA GLU A 598 -0.20 13.35 -4.13
C GLU A 598 -1.45 12.49 -3.87
N SER A 599 -1.36 11.17 -4.09
CA SER A 599 -2.39 10.23 -3.60
C SER A 599 -2.51 10.35 -2.09
N LYS A 600 -3.72 10.24 -1.54
CA LYS A 600 -3.96 10.67 -0.16
C LYS A 600 -5.13 10.01 0.54
N LEU A 601 -5.00 9.87 1.85
CA LEU A 601 -6.09 9.60 2.77
C LEU A 601 -6.79 10.91 3.14
N LEU A 602 -8.10 11.00 2.93
CA LEU A 602 -8.87 12.18 3.27
C LEU A 602 -9.20 12.16 4.76
N LEU A 603 -8.67 13.12 5.51
CA LEU A 603 -8.86 13.24 6.96
C LEU A 603 -9.72 14.46 7.30
N GLY A 604 -10.14 14.57 8.55
CA GLY A 604 -11.12 15.57 8.98
C GLY A 604 -10.67 17.03 8.80
N ASP A 605 -9.35 17.29 8.91
CA ASP A 605 -8.73 18.59 8.72
C ASP A 605 -7.90 18.67 7.42
N THR A 606 -6.77 17.96 7.38
CA THR A 606 -5.81 17.98 6.26
C THR A 606 -5.48 16.56 5.84
N ASP A 607 -5.38 16.32 4.54
CA ASP A 607 -5.20 14.98 3.98
C ASP A 607 -3.76 14.46 4.19
N LEU A 608 -3.59 13.17 4.49
CA LEU A 608 -2.29 12.52 4.59
C LEU A 608 -1.86 11.97 3.23
N THR A 609 -0.79 12.50 2.63
CA THR A 609 -0.35 12.11 1.29
C THR A 609 0.60 10.91 1.29
N LEU A 610 0.70 10.24 0.15
CA LEU A 610 1.64 9.15 -0.11
C LEU A 610 3.09 9.64 0.07
N GLY A 611 3.41 10.84 -0.44
CA GLY A 611 4.72 11.47 -0.24
C GLY A 611 5.05 11.71 1.24
N GLU A 612 4.06 12.06 2.07
CA GLU A 612 4.25 12.17 3.53
C GLU A 612 4.49 10.80 4.18
N LEU A 613 3.82 9.73 3.74
CA LEU A 613 4.02 8.38 4.27
C LEU A 613 5.41 7.81 3.94
N LEU A 614 5.92 8.11 2.74
CA LEU A 614 7.28 7.74 2.34
C LEU A 614 8.36 8.55 3.09
N ASN A 615 8.00 9.66 3.74
CA ASN A 615 8.93 10.46 4.54
C ASN A 615 9.29 9.75 5.86
N ALA A 616 10.57 9.80 6.24
CA ALA A 616 11.17 9.28 7.48
C ALA A 616 10.38 9.56 8.78
N SER A 617 9.69 10.70 8.83
CA SER A 617 9.04 11.19 10.05
C SER A 617 7.83 10.37 10.52
N ILE A 618 7.34 9.44 9.68
CA ILE A 618 6.22 8.56 10.01
C ILE A 618 6.67 7.11 9.86
N ARG A 619 7.00 6.45 10.97
CA ARG A 619 7.36 5.03 11.02
C ARG A 619 6.61 4.32 12.13
N PHE A 620 6.14 3.12 11.83
CA PHE A 620 5.34 2.29 12.73
C PHE A 620 5.68 0.81 12.55
N PRO A 621 6.93 0.39 12.79
CA PRO A 621 7.40 -0.99 12.56
C PRO A 621 6.63 -2.04 13.38
N GLN A 622 5.90 -1.62 14.41
CA GLN A 622 5.04 -2.50 15.21
C GLN A 622 3.66 -2.77 14.61
N LEU A 623 3.26 -2.05 13.55
CA LEU A 623 1.94 -2.21 12.96
C LEU A 623 1.90 -3.54 12.19
N GLY A 624 1.15 -4.50 12.73
CA GLY A 624 0.91 -5.78 12.08
C GLY A 624 -0.05 -5.63 10.92
N ASP A 625 -1.34 -5.44 11.22
CA ASP A 625 -2.41 -5.42 10.21
C ASP A 625 -3.02 -4.02 10.05
N LEU A 626 -2.95 -3.49 8.83
CA LEU A 626 -3.67 -2.29 8.44
C LEU A 626 -4.78 -2.65 7.44
N PHE A 627 -6.04 -2.46 7.83
CA PHE A 627 -7.19 -2.58 6.93
C PHE A 627 -7.60 -1.21 6.42
N LEU A 628 -7.31 -0.92 5.14
CA LEU A 628 -7.70 0.30 4.46
C LEU A 628 -9.06 0.12 3.80
N SER A 629 -10.13 0.25 4.58
CA SER A 629 -11.52 0.34 4.10
C SER A 629 -11.78 1.71 3.45
N CYS A 630 -10.98 1.99 2.42
CA CYS A 630 -10.95 3.21 1.65
C CYS A 630 -10.84 2.82 0.17
N CYS A 631 -11.44 3.58 -0.75
CA CYS A 631 -11.36 3.29 -2.19
C CYS A 631 -9.94 3.48 -2.76
N GLU A 632 -9.57 2.67 -3.76
CA GLU A 632 -8.39 2.84 -4.64
C GLU A 632 -7.02 2.83 -3.94
N THR A 633 -6.89 2.25 -2.75
CA THR A 633 -5.64 2.36 -1.96
C THR A 633 -4.47 1.53 -2.49
N ALA A 634 -4.75 0.55 -3.35
CA ALA A 634 -3.78 -0.22 -4.13
C ALA A 634 -3.76 0.18 -5.62
N LEU A 635 -4.45 1.27 -6.00
CA LEU A 635 -4.44 1.79 -7.36
C LEU A 635 -3.30 2.80 -7.53
N GLY A 636 -2.45 2.56 -8.52
CA GLY A 636 -1.31 3.42 -8.84
C GLY A 636 -0.87 3.20 -10.28
N ASN A 637 -0.20 4.19 -10.86
CA ASN A 637 0.35 4.08 -12.21
C ASN A 637 1.77 3.50 -12.14
N SER A 638 2.06 2.52 -13.00
CA SER A 638 3.41 2.06 -13.27
C SER A 638 3.91 2.77 -14.53
N GLU A 639 4.65 3.86 -14.38
CA GLU A 639 5.48 4.33 -15.50
C GLU A 639 6.70 3.40 -15.66
N LEU A 640 7.52 3.65 -16.69
CA LEU A 640 8.60 2.80 -17.23
C LEU A 640 9.45 1.99 -16.23
N THR A 641 9.53 2.31 -14.93
CA THR A 641 10.40 1.65 -13.94
C THR A 641 9.74 0.56 -13.08
N ASP A 642 8.50 0.12 -13.36
CA ASP A 642 7.73 -0.87 -12.55
C ASP A 642 7.59 -0.48 -11.05
N ASP A 643 7.89 0.77 -10.69
CA ASP A 643 7.72 1.29 -9.34
C ASP A 643 6.26 1.69 -9.14
N ILE A 644 5.50 0.86 -8.43
CA ILE A 644 4.09 1.14 -8.14
C ILE A 644 3.95 1.93 -6.85
N PHE A 645 3.69 3.22 -7.03
CA PHE A 645 3.41 4.14 -5.94
C PHE A 645 1.93 4.09 -5.56
N THR A 646 1.61 3.19 -4.63
CA THR A 646 0.29 3.11 -4.00
C THR A 646 0.36 3.51 -2.53
N LEU A 647 -0.79 3.91 -1.97
CA LEU A 647 -0.88 4.16 -0.53
C LEU A 647 -0.49 2.90 0.25
N SER A 648 -0.89 1.72 -0.24
CA SER A 648 -0.52 0.44 0.38
C SER A 648 0.99 0.19 0.42
N ALA A 649 1.70 0.41 -0.70
CA ALA A 649 3.16 0.27 -0.76
C ALA A 649 3.86 1.26 0.19
N ALA A 650 3.32 2.48 0.34
CA ALA A 650 3.84 3.47 1.27
C ALA A 650 3.64 3.06 2.75
N PHE A 651 2.51 2.44 3.10
CA PHE A 651 2.29 1.89 4.45
C PHE A 651 3.22 0.71 4.77
N LEU A 652 3.41 -0.22 3.83
CA LEU A 652 4.39 -1.31 3.97
C LEU A 652 5.80 -0.74 4.20
N SER A 653 6.19 0.25 3.39
CA SER A 653 7.49 0.94 3.50
C SER A 653 7.67 1.69 4.82
N ALA A 654 6.57 2.20 5.39
CA ALA A 654 6.59 2.90 6.68
C ALA A 654 6.60 1.94 7.89
N GLY A 655 6.50 0.63 7.68
CA GLY A 655 6.69 -0.40 8.70
C GLY A 655 5.49 -1.32 8.94
N ALA A 656 4.39 -1.20 8.18
CA ALA A 656 3.30 -2.17 8.28
C ALA A 656 3.75 -3.55 7.79
N SER A 657 3.40 -4.61 8.53
CA SER A 657 3.69 -5.99 8.11
C SER A 657 2.72 -6.47 7.03
N ASN A 658 1.45 -6.09 7.18
CA ASN A 658 0.35 -6.42 6.28
C ASN A 658 -0.52 -5.20 6.02
N VAL A 659 -0.88 -4.99 4.76
CA VAL A 659 -1.85 -3.98 4.35
C VAL A 659 -2.92 -4.63 3.50
N ILE A 660 -4.16 -4.54 3.97
CA ILE A 660 -5.35 -4.93 3.22
C ILE A 660 -5.85 -3.67 2.52
N SER A 661 -5.80 -3.67 1.20
CA SER A 661 -6.02 -2.49 0.36
C SER A 661 -6.94 -2.80 -0.80
N SER A 662 -7.61 -1.77 -1.31
CA SER A 662 -8.60 -1.87 -2.37
C SER A 662 -8.02 -1.54 -3.74
N LEU A 663 -8.35 -2.34 -4.75
CA LEU A 663 -7.90 -2.16 -6.13
C LEU A 663 -8.70 -1.09 -6.88
N TRP A 664 -9.96 -0.86 -6.47
CA TRP A 664 -10.89 0.08 -7.10
C TRP A 664 -11.82 0.73 -6.06
N ALA A 665 -12.78 1.53 -6.51
CA ALA A 665 -13.86 2.07 -5.71
C ALA A 665 -14.85 0.94 -5.34
N VAL A 666 -14.66 0.39 -4.15
CA VAL A 666 -15.42 -0.73 -3.61
C VAL A 666 -16.82 -0.30 -3.15
N ASN A 667 -17.76 -1.24 -3.17
CA ASN A 667 -19.12 -1.00 -2.69
C ASN A 667 -19.15 -0.95 -1.16
N ASP A 668 -19.73 0.12 -0.59
CA ASP A 668 -19.76 0.37 0.87
C ASP A 668 -20.42 -0.78 1.66
N LEU A 669 -21.54 -1.31 1.15
CA LEU A 669 -22.28 -2.40 1.79
C LEU A 669 -21.49 -3.71 1.79
N ALA A 670 -20.97 -4.11 0.62
CA ALA A 670 -20.13 -5.30 0.47
C ALA A 670 -18.87 -5.21 1.34
N THR A 671 -18.24 -4.03 1.37
CA THR A 671 -17.04 -3.76 2.16
C THR A 671 -17.30 -3.87 3.65
N THR A 672 -18.44 -3.36 4.14
CA THR A 672 -18.83 -3.48 5.55
C THR A 672 -18.92 -4.94 6.00
N ILE A 673 -19.53 -5.80 5.17
CA ILE A 673 -19.66 -7.24 5.47
C ILE A 673 -18.29 -7.94 5.37
N LEU A 674 -17.51 -7.64 4.32
CA LEU A 674 -16.16 -8.19 4.12
C LEU A 674 -15.24 -7.87 5.29
N SER A 675 -15.24 -6.60 5.73
CA SER A 675 -14.46 -6.08 6.86
C SER A 675 -14.83 -6.83 8.14
N TYR A 676 -16.12 -7.04 8.41
CA TYR A 676 -16.56 -7.85 9.54
C TYR A 676 -16.03 -9.29 9.48
N PHE A 677 -16.20 -9.98 8.35
CA PHE A 677 -15.71 -11.35 8.19
C PHE A 677 -14.19 -11.44 8.35
N PHE A 678 -13.44 -10.51 7.74
CA PHE A 678 -11.98 -10.43 7.89
C PHE A 678 -11.58 -10.29 9.36
N HIS A 679 -12.12 -9.29 10.06
CA HIS A 679 -11.74 -9.02 11.45
C HIS A 679 -12.18 -10.14 12.40
N ARG A 680 -13.34 -10.77 12.15
CA ARG A 680 -13.78 -11.96 12.88
C ARG A 680 -12.79 -13.12 12.71
N ASN A 681 -12.37 -13.38 11.48
CA ASN A 681 -11.44 -14.47 11.17
C ASN A 681 -10.04 -14.17 11.74
N ARG A 682 -9.57 -12.91 11.68
CA ARG A 682 -8.33 -12.48 12.34
C ARG A 682 -8.35 -12.64 13.85
N ALA A 683 -9.45 -12.25 14.50
CA ALA A 683 -9.61 -12.39 15.94
C ALA A 683 -9.61 -13.88 16.39
N ALA A 684 -9.97 -14.80 15.50
CA ALA A 684 -9.87 -16.24 15.71
C ALA A 684 -8.44 -16.82 15.52
N GLY A 685 -7.44 -15.97 15.26
CA GLY A 685 -6.04 -16.39 15.14
C GLY A 685 -5.61 -16.84 13.73
N ILE A 686 -6.46 -16.66 12.72
CA ILE A 686 -6.16 -16.98 11.31
C ILE A 686 -5.27 -15.88 10.72
N THR A 687 -4.28 -16.22 9.88
CA THR A 687 -3.37 -15.25 9.24
C THR A 687 -4.12 -14.19 8.41
N SER A 688 -3.48 -13.07 8.08
CA SER A 688 -4.13 -11.98 7.34
C SER A 688 -4.49 -12.34 5.91
N ALA A 689 -3.62 -13.07 5.22
CA ALA A 689 -3.93 -13.59 3.90
C ALA A 689 -5.14 -14.55 3.93
N ASP A 690 -5.17 -15.48 4.89
CA ASP A 690 -6.26 -16.47 5.00
C ASP A 690 -7.57 -15.85 5.49
N ALA A 691 -7.50 -14.91 6.42
CA ALA A 691 -8.68 -14.22 6.93
C ALA A 691 -9.37 -13.43 5.82
N LEU A 692 -8.59 -12.77 4.94
CA LEU A 692 -9.13 -12.08 3.78
C LEU A 692 -9.73 -13.08 2.79
N TRP A 693 -9.00 -14.14 2.44
CA TRP A 693 -9.51 -15.15 1.51
C TRP A 693 -10.83 -15.77 2.01
N GLN A 694 -10.90 -16.16 3.28
CA GLN A 694 -12.14 -16.70 3.87
C GLN A 694 -13.26 -15.66 3.82
N ALA A 695 -12.99 -14.41 4.17
CA ALA A 695 -13.98 -13.34 4.09
C ALA A 695 -14.52 -13.13 2.66
N GLN A 696 -13.65 -13.23 1.65
CA GLN A 696 -14.02 -13.14 0.25
C GLN A 696 -14.91 -14.29 -0.20
N MET A 697 -14.57 -15.52 0.20
CA MET A 697 -15.36 -16.72 -0.12
C MET A 697 -16.72 -16.69 0.57
N GLU A 698 -16.76 -16.31 1.85
CA GLU A 698 -18.00 -16.15 2.60
C GLU A 698 -18.90 -15.09 1.96
N LEU A 699 -18.34 -13.96 1.55
CA LEU A 699 -19.10 -12.90 0.89
C LEU A 699 -19.64 -13.33 -0.48
N LYS A 700 -18.80 -13.95 -1.33
CA LYS A 700 -19.18 -14.50 -2.64
C LYS A 700 -20.36 -15.47 -2.52
N GLU A 701 -20.31 -16.35 -1.52
CA GLU A 701 -21.31 -17.39 -1.29
C GLU A 701 -22.50 -16.95 -0.44
N LEU A 702 -22.53 -15.69 0.01
CA LEU A 702 -23.54 -15.18 0.92
C LEU A 702 -24.90 -15.05 0.23
N THR A 703 -25.91 -15.66 0.84
CA THR A 703 -27.32 -15.52 0.45
C THR A 703 -28.13 -15.04 1.64
N LEU A 704 -29.34 -14.55 1.39
CA LEU A 704 -30.26 -14.19 2.47
C LEU A 704 -30.53 -15.38 3.40
N ALA A 705 -30.71 -16.58 2.84
CA ALA A 705 -30.97 -17.79 3.61
C ALA A 705 -29.79 -18.16 4.54
N LYS A 706 -28.54 -18.06 4.06
CA LYS A 706 -27.36 -18.32 4.91
C LYS A 706 -27.20 -17.29 6.02
N ALA A 707 -27.54 -16.02 5.74
CA ALA A 707 -27.51 -14.97 6.75
C ALA A 707 -28.60 -15.16 7.82
N GLU A 708 -29.79 -15.62 7.40
CA GLU A 708 -30.90 -15.98 8.30
C GLU A 708 -30.54 -17.18 9.18
N GLU A 709 -30.00 -18.25 8.59
CA GLU A 709 -29.50 -19.44 9.31
C GLU A 709 -28.44 -19.06 10.37
N SER A 710 -27.47 -18.22 10.00
CA SER A 710 -26.43 -17.74 10.93
C SER A 710 -26.99 -16.90 12.09
N LEU A 711 -28.10 -16.20 11.87
CA LEU A 711 -28.79 -15.43 12.90
C LEU A 711 -29.58 -16.37 13.82
N GLU A 712 -30.35 -17.30 13.28
CA GLU A 712 -31.10 -18.30 14.05
C GLU A 712 -30.17 -19.12 14.96
N ASP A 713 -29.04 -19.59 14.43
CA ASP A 713 -28.02 -20.32 15.21
C ASP A 713 -27.46 -19.49 16.36
N ALA A 714 -27.21 -18.20 16.13
CA ALA A 714 -26.70 -17.29 17.17
C ALA A 714 -27.75 -17.01 18.25
N GLU A 715 -29.01 -16.83 17.85
CA GLU A 715 -30.13 -16.64 18.77
C GLU A 715 -30.40 -17.90 19.62
N GLU A 716 -30.33 -19.09 19.03
CA GLU A 716 -30.49 -20.36 19.75
C GLU A 716 -29.40 -20.56 20.81
N LYS A 717 -28.14 -20.26 20.47
CA LYS A 717 -27.01 -20.29 21.42
C LYS A 717 -27.20 -19.28 22.54
N LEU A 718 -27.61 -18.05 22.21
CA LEU A 718 -27.90 -17.01 23.20
C LEU A 718 -29.03 -17.43 24.14
N ASP A 719 -30.10 -18.03 23.62
CA ASP A 719 -31.22 -18.51 24.43
C ASP A 719 -30.84 -19.71 25.30
N THR A 720 -29.94 -20.57 24.83
CA THR A 720 -29.36 -21.67 25.61
C THR A 720 -28.56 -21.13 26.80
N VAL A 721 -27.69 -20.15 26.59
CA VAL A 721 -26.91 -19.50 27.66
C VAL A 721 -27.82 -18.67 28.58
N ARG A 722 -28.86 -18.03 28.03
CA ARG A 722 -29.89 -17.33 28.81
C ARG A 722 -30.62 -18.31 29.73
N ALA A 723 -30.95 -19.50 29.24
CA ALA A 723 -31.57 -20.58 29.99
C ALA A 723 -30.64 -21.14 31.08
N SER A 724 -29.34 -21.29 30.81
CA SER A 724 -28.33 -21.73 31.79
C SER A 724 -28.00 -20.67 32.85
N CYS A 725 -28.26 -19.39 32.57
CA CYS A 725 -28.15 -18.29 33.54
C CYS A 725 -29.38 -18.15 34.48
N SER A 726 -30.53 -18.74 34.12
CA SER A 726 -31.76 -18.71 34.93
C SER A 726 -31.60 -19.28 36.34
N PRO A 727 -30.91 -20.42 36.54
CA PRO A 727 -30.61 -21.00 37.86
C PRO A 727 -29.69 -20.15 38.73
N VAL A 728 -29.02 -19.12 38.21
CA VAL A 728 -28.21 -18.16 38.99
C VAL A 728 -28.99 -16.88 39.27
N LYS A 729 -29.71 -16.35 38.27
CA LYS A 729 -30.56 -15.15 38.42
C LYS A 729 -31.75 -15.39 39.36
N ASN A 730 -32.37 -16.57 39.34
CA ASN A 730 -33.56 -16.87 40.14
C ASN A 730 -33.26 -17.00 41.65
N PRO A 731 -32.21 -17.72 42.10
CA PRO A 731 -31.83 -17.77 43.51
C PRO A 731 -31.30 -16.45 44.05
N VAL A 732 -30.54 -15.66 43.26
CA VAL A 732 -30.10 -14.32 43.67
C VAL A 732 -31.29 -13.36 43.83
N ARG A 733 -32.28 -13.45 42.93
CA ARG A 733 -33.54 -12.71 43.06
C ARG A 733 -34.34 -13.18 44.27
N ALA A 734 -34.38 -14.50 44.53
CA ALA A 734 -35.05 -15.14 45.65
C ALA A 734 -34.37 -14.87 47.01
N SER A 735 -33.05 -14.74 47.06
CA SER A 735 -32.27 -14.42 48.27
C SER A 735 -32.22 -12.91 48.55
N CYS A 736 -32.35 -12.07 47.52
CA CYS A 736 -32.55 -10.62 47.68
C CYS A 736 -34.01 -10.22 47.99
N SER A 737 -35.03 -11.04 47.70
CA SER A 737 -36.44 -10.72 48.01
C SER A 737 -36.77 -10.60 49.50
N PRO A 738 -36.27 -11.47 50.41
CA PRO A 738 -36.41 -11.35 51.86
C PRO A 738 -35.80 -10.08 52.43
N VAL A 739 -34.90 -9.43 51.68
CA VAL A 739 -34.31 -8.14 52.04
C VAL A 739 -35.10 -7.00 51.40
N LYS A 740 -35.40 -7.05 50.09
CA LYS A 740 -36.13 -5.97 49.40
C LYS A 740 -37.57 -5.80 49.86
N ASN A 741 -38.27 -6.89 50.21
CA ASN A 741 -39.70 -6.85 50.54
C ASN A 741 -39.97 -6.23 51.92
N PRO A 742 -39.25 -6.57 53.01
CA PRO A 742 -39.41 -5.90 54.30
C PRO A 742 -38.99 -4.43 54.25
N VAL A 743 -37.96 -4.07 53.48
CA VAL A 743 -37.54 -2.67 53.29
C VAL A 743 -38.61 -1.87 52.55
N ARG A 744 -39.24 -2.47 51.52
CA ARG A 744 -40.38 -1.84 50.84
C ARG A 744 -41.59 -1.70 51.76
N ALA A 745 -41.84 -2.68 52.63
CA ALA A 745 -42.95 -2.72 53.59
C ALA A 745 -42.74 -1.83 54.83
N SER A 746 -41.50 -1.56 55.21
CA SER A 746 -41.16 -0.63 56.32
C SER A 746 -41.00 0.81 55.84
N CYS A 747 -40.65 1.03 54.57
CA CYS A 747 -40.64 2.36 53.96
C CYS A 747 -42.01 2.81 53.41
N SER A 748 -42.96 1.91 53.14
CA SER A 748 -44.30 2.24 52.59
C SER A 748 -45.22 3.03 53.54
N PRO A 749 -45.27 2.78 54.87
CA PRO A 749 -46.07 3.57 55.81
C PRO A 749 -45.55 5.00 55.97
N VAL A 750 -44.32 5.24 55.53
CA VAL A 750 -43.66 6.54 55.54
C VAL A 750 -43.77 7.21 54.17
N LYS A 751 -43.59 6.49 53.06
CA LYS A 751 -43.71 7.04 51.70
C LYS A 751 -45.13 7.47 51.35
N ASN A 752 -46.13 6.68 51.73
CA ASN A 752 -47.51 6.90 51.31
C ASN A 752 -48.11 8.19 51.91
N PRO A 753 -47.96 8.48 53.23
CA PRO A 753 -48.41 9.74 53.82
C PRO A 753 -47.69 10.97 53.24
N VAL A 754 -46.41 10.84 52.90
CA VAL A 754 -45.62 11.93 52.28
C VAL A 754 -46.06 12.20 50.85
N GLN A 755 -46.42 11.14 50.11
CA GLN A 755 -46.94 11.28 48.76
C GLN A 755 -48.34 11.90 48.78
N THR A 756 -49.22 11.52 49.73
CA THR A 756 -50.56 12.10 49.90
C THR A 756 -50.58 13.51 50.51
N SER A 757 -49.62 13.87 51.38
CA SER A 757 -49.51 15.22 51.94
C SER A 757 -48.80 16.21 51.01
N CYS A 758 -47.89 15.73 50.14
CA CYS A 758 -47.23 16.57 49.14
C CYS A 758 -47.99 16.68 47.81
N SER A 759 -48.92 15.77 47.49
CA SER A 759 -49.70 15.81 46.24
C SER A 759 -50.62 17.04 46.07
N PRO A 760 -51.33 17.55 47.11
CA PRO A 760 -52.16 18.75 47.00
C PRO A 760 -51.34 20.01 46.73
N VAL A 761 -50.04 19.97 47.03
CA VAL A 761 -49.10 21.07 46.80
C VAL A 761 -48.36 20.89 45.46
N LYS A 762 -47.95 19.68 45.10
CA LYS A 762 -47.20 19.40 43.86
C LYS A 762 -48.06 19.43 42.60
N ASN A 763 -49.32 18.99 42.68
CA ASN A 763 -50.18 18.87 41.51
C ASN A 763 -50.61 20.24 40.96
N PRO A 764 -51.06 21.22 41.79
CA PRO A 764 -51.35 22.57 41.31
C PRO A 764 -50.11 23.26 40.74
N VAL A 765 -48.94 23.10 41.38
CA VAL A 765 -47.68 23.69 40.90
C VAL A 765 -47.24 23.08 39.57
N ARG A 766 -47.44 21.78 39.36
CA ARG A 766 -47.19 21.13 38.07
C ARG A 766 -48.14 21.68 37.01
N ALA A 767 -49.41 21.86 37.34
CA ALA A 767 -50.44 22.43 36.45
C ALA A 767 -50.20 23.91 36.12
N SER A 768 -49.72 24.72 37.06
CA SER A 768 -49.38 26.14 36.84
C SER A 768 -48.08 26.32 36.05
N CYS A 769 -47.12 25.39 36.15
CA CYS A 769 -45.86 25.48 35.40
C CYS A 769 -45.89 24.81 34.02
N SER A 770 -46.86 23.93 33.72
CA SER A 770 -47.00 23.26 32.42
C SER A 770 -47.23 24.21 31.23
N PRO A 771 -48.08 25.25 31.33
CA PRO A 771 -48.32 26.19 30.22
C PRO A 771 -47.08 26.99 29.83
N VAL A 772 -46.11 27.14 30.74
CA VAL A 772 -44.84 27.84 30.49
C VAL A 772 -43.77 26.87 29.94
N LYS A 773 -43.74 25.62 30.41
CA LYS A 773 -42.69 24.66 30.04
C LYS A 773 -42.94 23.93 28.72
N ASN A 774 -44.20 23.62 28.41
CA ASN A 774 -44.52 22.81 27.24
C ASN A 774 -44.28 23.54 25.91
N PRO A 775 -44.64 24.83 25.76
CA PRO A 775 -44.35 25.59 24.54
C PRO A 775 -42.84 25.76 24.33
N VAL A 776 -42.08 26.08 25.39
CA VAL A 776 -40.62 26.23 25.32
C VAL A 776 -39.94 24.91 24.92
N ARG A 777 -40.45 23.76 25.39
CA ARG A 777 -39.91 22.44 25.01
C ARG A 777 -40.24 22.08 23.56
N ALA A 778 -41.42 22.45 23.06
CA ALA A 778 -41.82 22.23 21.68
C ALA A 778 -41.01 23.12 20.71
N SER A 779 -40.87 24.41 21.03
CA SER A 779 -40.11 25.38 20.21
C SER A 779 -38.61 25.11 20.18
N CYS A 780 -38.02 24.51 21.23
CA CYS A 780 -36.60 24.16 21.27
C CYS A 780 -36.28 22.74 20.76
N SER A 781 -37.27 21.95 20.34
CA SER A 781 -37.05 20.58 19.84
C SER A 781 -36.35 20.49 18.48
N PRO A 782 -36.55 21.41 17.50
CA PRO A 782 -35.91 21.30 16.19
C PRO A 782 -34.50 21.90 16.11
N VAL A 783 -34.07 22.70 17.10
CA VAL A 783 -32.84 23.53 16.99
C VAL A 783 -31.76 23.10 18.00
N LYS A 784 -31.77 21.83 18.41
CA LYS A 784 -30.93 21.37 19.54
C LYS A 784 -29.43 21.37 19.29
N ASN A 785 -28.97 21.45 18.04
CA ASN A 785 -27.56 21.30 17.71
C ASN A 785 -26.76 22.57 17.34
N PRO A 786 -27.33 23.73 16.92
CA PRO A 786 -26.47 24.89 16.65
C PRO A 786 -26.42 26.01 17.70
N VAL A 787 -27.39 26.18 18.62
CA VAL A 787 -27.49 27.45 19.36
C VAL A 787 -27.70 27.29 20.88
N ARG A 788 -26.63 26.89 21.58
CA ARG A 788 -26.62 26.82 23.06
C ARG A 788 -26.52 28.22 23.71
N ALA A 789 -25.97 29.21 23.01
CA ALA A 789 -25.75 30.58 23.51
C ALA A 789 -27.03 31.45 23.51
N SER A 790 -27.94 31.29 22.55
CA SER A 790 -29.16 32.12 22.45
C SER A 790 -30.33 31.64 23.32
N CYS A 791 -30.15 30.57 24.10
CA CYS A 791 -31.21 30.00 24.97
C CYS A 791 -31.16 30.52 26.43
N SER A 792 -30.14 31.27 26.82
CA SER A 792 -30.03 31.89 28.15
C SER A 792 -31.07 32.99 28.44
N PRO A 793 -31.53 33.82 27.47
CA PRO A 793 -32.56 34.84 27.72
C PRO A 793 -33.95 34.24 27.95
N VAL A 794 -34.18 32.98 27.57
CA VAL A 794 -35.47 32.28 27.74
C VAL A 794 -35.50 31.42 29.00
N LYS A 795 -34.37 30.77 29.36
CA LYS A 795 -34.27 29.94 30.57
C LYS A 795 -34.33 30.76 31.86
N ASN A 796 -33.75 31.97 31.87
CA ASN A 796 -33.68 32.79 33.08
C ASN A 796 -35.06 33.36 33.51
N PRO A 797 -35.90 33.90 32.61
CA PRO A 797 -37.26 34.31 32.94
C PRO A 797 -38.14 33.13 33.36
N VAL A 798 -38.07 31.98 32.66
CA VAL A 798 -38.84 30.78 33.03
C VAL A 798 -38.45 30.26 34.42
N ARG A 799 -37.16 30.32 34.77
CA ARG A 799 -36.66 29.98 36.10
C ARG A 799 -37.15 30.99 37.14
N ALA A 800 -37.13 32.29 36.83
CA ALA A 800 -37.59 33.38 37.69
C ALA A 800 -39.12 33.36 37.92
N SER A 801 -39.92 32.98 36.91
CA SER A 801 -41.38 32.84 37.03
C SER A 801 -41.79 31.57 37.79
N CYS A 802 -40.97 30.51 37.74
CA CYS A 802 -41.26 29.27 38.46
C CYS A 802 -40.69 29.24 39.90
N SER A 803 -39.74 30.12 40.25
CA SER A 803 -39.10 30.15 41.58
C SER A 803 -40.00 30.54 42.76
N PRO A 804 -40.93 31.52 42.65
CA PRO A 804 -41.84 31.90 43.73
C PRO A 804 -42.80 30.78 44.12
N VAL A 805 -43.01 29.82 43.20
CA VAL A 805 -43.87 28.66 43.39
C VAL A 805 -43.07 27.44 43.85
N LYS A 806 -41.85 27.22 43.34
CA LYS A 806 -41.01 26.09 43.75
C LYS A 806 -40.44 26.21 45.15
N ASN A 807 -40.02 27.40 45.57
CA ASN A 807 -39.33 27.60 46.84
C ASN A 807 -40.21 27.30 48.06
N PRO A 808 -41.49 27.76 48.12
CA PRO A 808 -42.42 27.39 49.20
C PRO A 808 -42.71 25.89 49.25
N VAL A 809 -42.87 25.22 48.10
CA VAL A 809 -43.08 23.76 48.07
C VAL A 809 -41.87 23.01 48.61
N GLN A 810 -40.67 23.49 48.33
CA GLN A 810 -39.44 22.87 48.82
C GLN A 810 -39.25 23.09 50.32
N THR A 811 -39.64 24.24 50.87
CA THR A 811 -39.64 24.50 52.33
C THR A 811 -40.79 23.80 53.06
N SER A 812 -41.96 23.60 52.44
CA SER A 812 -43.07 22.84 53.04
C SER A 812 -42.84 21.33 53.02
N CYS A 813 -42.12 20.79 52.02
CA CYS A 813 -41.87 19.36 51.88
C CYS A 813 -40.56 18.88 52.57
N SER A 814 -39.68 19.79 53.01
CA SER A 814 -38.39 19.45 53.63
C SER A 814 -38.49 18.91 55.07
N PRO A 815 -39.38 19.41 55.95
CA PRO A 815 -39.61 18.84 57.29
C PRO A 815 -40.10 17.39 57.23
N VAL A 816 -40.67 17.00 56.09
CA VAL A 816 -41.19 15.67 55.83
C VAL A 816 -40.16 14.79 55.12
N LYS A 817 -39.32 15.33 54.22
CA LYS A 817 -38.30 14.52 53.52
C LYS A 817 -37.12 14.11 54.41
N ASN A 818 -36.66 14.99 55.28
CA ASN A 818 -35.44 14.77 56.05
C ASN A 818 -35.58 13.61 57.08
N PRO A 819 -36.68 13.49 57.85
CA PRO A 819 -36.90 12.36 58.76
C PRO A 819 -37.02 11.01 58.05
N VAL A 820 -37.55 10.99 56.82
CA VAL A 820 -37.70 9.78 56.00
C VAL A 820 -36.36 9.31 55.46
N GLN A 821 -35.49 10.25 55.10
CA GLN A 821 -34.15 9.94 54.63
C GLN A 821 -33.26 9.41 55.76
N THR A 822 -33.41 9.92 56.99
CA THR A 822 -32.71 9.42 58.20
C THR A 822 -33.28 8.11 58.74
N SER A 823 -34.58 7.84 58.61
CA SER A 823 -35.18 6.57 59.04
C SER A 823 -34.98 5.41 58.05
N CYS A 824 -34.77 5.70 56.76
CA CYS A 824 -34.53 4.67 55.73
C CYS A 824 -33.05 4.36 55.48
N SER A 825 -32.11 5.15 56.00
CA SER A 825 -30.66 4.99 55.82
C SER A 825 -30.04 3.80 56.58
N PRO A 826 -30.45 3.48 57.84
CA PRO A 826 -29.96 2.30 58.57
C PRO A 826 -30.26 0.97 57.87
N VAL A 827 -31.23 0.98 56.95
CA VAL A 827 -31.69 -0.17 56.20
C VAL A 827 -31.06 -0.24 54.81
N LYS A 828 -30.76 0.90 54.18
CA LYS A 828 -30.15 0.96 52.85
C LYS A 828 -28.67 0.57 52.85
N ASN A 829 -27.92 1.02 53.86
CA ASN A 829 -26.46 0.85 53.88
C ASN A 829 -26.03 -0.62 54.00
N PRO A 830 -26.61 -1.46 54.91
CA PRO A 830 -26.23 -2.86 55.01
C PRO A 830 -26.50 -3.65 53.72
N VAL A 831 -27.64 -3.40 53.06
CA VAL A 831 -28.04 -4.07 51.79
C VAL A 831 -27.09 -3.74 50.65
N GLN A 832 -26.57 -2.52 50.62
CA GLN A 832 -25.59 -2.08 49.63
C GLN A 832 -24.24 -2.80 49.86
N THR A 833 -23.85 -2.99 51.13
CA THR A 833 -22.66 -3.74 51.54
C THR A 833 -22.78 -5.25 51.30
N SER A 834 -23.96 -5.86 51.53
CA SER A 834 -24.22 -7.28 51.24
C SER A 834 -24.20 -7.57 49.74
N CYS A 835 -24.77 -6.69 48.91
CA CYS A 835 -24.74 -6.82 47.45
C CYS A 835 -23.34 -6.64 46.86
N SER A 836 -22.46 -5.86 47.49
CA SER A 836 -21.05 -5.72 47.06
C SER A 836 -20.20 -6.95 47.39
N LEU A 837 -20.52 -7.70 48.46
CA LEU A 837 -19.82 -8.94 48.81
C LEU A 837 -20.12 -10.08 47.80
N VAL A 838 -21.31 -10.11 47.21
CA VAL A 838 -21.68 -11.06 46.14
C VAL A 838 -20.98 -10.74 44.81
N LYS A 839 -20.57 -9.49 44.58
CA LYS A 839 -19.85 -9.06 43.36
C LYS A 839 -18.34 -9.29 43.42
N GLY A 840 -17.78 -9.68 44.57
CA GLY A 840 -16.34 -9.74 44.81
C GLY A 840 -15.68 -11.12 44.70
N SER A 841 -16.37 -12.14 44.20
CA SER A 841 -15.77 -13.48 44.05
C SER A 841 -15.05 -13.60 42.70
N PRO A 842 -13.76 -13.97 42.65
CA PRO A 842 -13.05 -14.23 41.42
C PRO A 842 -13.41 -15.65 40.94
N VAL A 843 -14.46 -15.78 40.15
CA VAL A 843 -14.72 -17.01 39.39
C VAL A 843 -14.27 -16.74 37.97
N LYS A 844 -13.21 -17.44 37.54
CA LYS A 844 -12.59 -17.27 36.23
C LYS A 844 -13.49 -17.69 35.07
N ASP A 845 -14.54 -18.46 35.32
CA ASP A 845 -15.53 -18.88 34.33
C ASP A 845 -16.95 -18.57 34.85
N SER A 846 -17.55 -17.46 34.40
CA SER A 846 -18.89 -17.05 34.85
C SER A 846 -19.89 -17.08 33.68
N PRO A 847 -21.10 -17.63 33.86
CA PRO A 847 -22.16 -17.65 32.84
C PRO A 847 -22.54 -16.25 32.29
N VAL A 848 -22.20 -15.19 33.04
CA VAL A 848 -22.48 -13.80 32.65
C VAL A 848 -21.57 -13.32 31.52
N LYS A 849 -20.28 -13.71 31.52
CA LYS A 849 -19.35 -13.35 30.45
C LYS A 849 -19.73 -14.05 29.15
N GLU A 850 -20.04 -15.33 29.25
CA GLU A 850 -20.55 -16.15 28.15
C GLU A 850 -21.85 -15.56 27.59
N TYR A 851 -22.80 -15.13 28.44
CA TYR A 851 -24.01 -14.44 28.00
C TYR A 851 -23.71 -13.13 27.26
N GLU A 852 -22.84 -12.27 27.81
CA GLU A 852 -22.44 -11.00 27.17
C GLU A 852 -21.74 -11.22 25.82
N GLU A 853 -21.03 -12.34 25.67
CA GLU A 853 -20.37 -12.73 24.43
C GLU A 853 -21.37 -13.23 23.39
N GLN A 854 -22.26 -14.17 23.74
CA GLN A 854 -23.32 -14.62 22.84
C GLN A 854 -24.27 -13.49 22.44
N GLU A 855 -24.54 -12.53 23.33
CA GLU A 855 -25.40 -11.38 23.02
C GLU A 855 -24.77 -10.48 21.96
N LYS A 856 -23.44 -10.29 21.99
CA LYS A 856 -22.71 -9.57 20.93
C LYS A 856 -22.72 -10.35 19.61
N ILE A 857 -22.56 -11.67 19.65
CA ILE A 857 -22.58 -12.50 18.44
C ILE A 857 -23.95 -12.38 17.75
N ALA A 858 -25.05 -12.53 18.50
CA ALA A 858 -26.40 -12.36 17.96
C ALA A 858 -26.65 -10.95 17.40
N ASP A 859 -26.21 -9.89 18.11
CA ASP A 859 -26.28 -8.50 17.62
C ASP A 859 -25.49 -8.30 16.31
N ASN A 860 -24.32 -8.92 16.19
CA ASN A 860 -23.51 -8.88 14.97
C ASN A 860 -24.20 -9.65 13.82
N CYS A 861 -24.72 -10.85 14.06
CA CYS A 861 -25.48 -11.61 13.06
C CYS A 861 -26.71 -10.85 12.57
N GLN A 862 -27.44 -10.18 13.47
CA GLN A 862 -28.60 -9.37 13.11
C GLN A 862 -28.21 -8.21 12.18
N LYS A 863 -27.12 -7.49 12.50
CA LYS A 863 -26.61 -6.42 11.63
C LYS A 863 -26.20 -6.94 10.26
N VAL A 864 -25.50 -8.08 10.20
CA VAL A 864 -25.12 -8.70 8.92
C VAL A 864 -26.37 -9.09 8.13
N TYR A 865 -27.37 -9.69 8.77
CA TYR A 865 -28.66 -10.02 8.14
C TYR A 865 -29.35 -8.76 7.57
N ASP A 866 -29.41 -7.67 8.34
CA ASP A 866 -30.01 -6.41 7.89
C ASP A 866 -29.26 -5.83 6.66
N LEU A 867 -27.92 -5.91 6.66
CA LEU A 867 -27.10 -5.50 5.52
C LEU A 867 -27.36 -6.38 4.28
N VAL A 868 -27.52 -7.70 4.45
CA VAL A 868 -27.84 -8.63 3.34
C VAL A 868 -29.25 -8.39 2.79
N VAL A 869 -30.22 -8.07 3.66
CA VAL A 869 -31.58 -7.65 3.24
C VAL A 869 -31.50 -6.40 2.37
N GLU A 870 -30.67 -5.43 2.73
CA GLU A 870 -30.48 -4.21 1.93
C GLU A 870 -29.72 -4.50 0.63
N ALA A 871 -28.74 -5.41 0.65
CA ALA A 871 -28.01 -5.86 -0.54
C ALA A 871 -28.96 -6.48 -1.57
N LYS A 872 -29.86 -7.35 -1.11
CA LYS A 872 -30.86 -7.99 -1.96
C LYS A 872 -31.82 -6.99 -2.61
N LYS A 873 -32.14 -5.88 -1.93
CA LYS A 873 -32.98 -4.81 -2.50
C LYS A 873 -32.24 -3.95 -3.52
N SER A 874 -30.98 -3.61 -3.22
CA SER A 874 -30.20 -2.64 -3.99
C SER A 874 -29.43 -3.25 -5.17
N ILE A 875 -28.85 -4.44 -4.97
CA ILE A 875 -28.07 -5.16 -5.99
C ILE A 875 -28.95 -6.17 -6.74
N GLY A 876 -29.80 -6.89 -6.02
CA GLY A 876 -30.68 -7.93 -6.58
C GLY A 876 -30.00 -9.31 -6.68
N GLY A 877 -30.77 -10.31 -7.11
CA GLY A 877 -30.30 -11.70 -7.21
C GLY A 877 -30.41 -12.52 -5.92
N GLU A 878 -30.18 -13.83 -6.03
CA GLU A 878 -30.14 -14.76 -4.89
C GLU A 878 -28.79 -14.69 -4.15
N LYS A 879 -27.70 -14.57 -4.92
CA LYS A 879 -26.34 -14.27 -4.46
C LYS A 879 -25.99 -12.83 -4.87
N PRO A 880 -26.29 -11.82 -4.02
CA PRO A 880 -26.10 -10.41 -4.39
C PRO A 880 -24.63 -10.04 -4.63
N PHE A 881 -23.67 -10.84 -4.16
CA PHE A 881 -22.24 -10.56 -4.27
C PHE A 881 -21.49 -11.57 -5.15
N ASP A 882 -22.16 -12.31 -6.04
CA ASP A 882 -21.49 -13.31 -6.90
C ASP A 882 -20.48 -12.68 -7.89
N ASN A 883 -20.77 -11.47 -8.38
CA ASN A 883 -19.86 -10.74 -9.26
C ASN A 883 -18.53 -10.43 -8.54
N PRO A 884 -17.36 -10.77 -9.13
CA PRO A 884 -16.03 -10.47 -8.58
C PRO A 884 -15.81 -9.03 -8.12
N TYR A 885 -16.53 -8.06 -8.69
CA TYR A 885 -16.48 -6.66 -8.26
C TYR A 885 -16.71 -6.50 -6.75
N TYR A 886 -17.60 -7.30 -6.14
CA TYR A 886 -17.99 -7.14 -4.75
C TYR A 886 -17.02 -7.79 -3.75
N TRP A 887 -16.42 -8.93 -4.11
CA TRP A 887 -15.61 -9.72 -3.19
C TRP A 887 -14.11 -9.68 -3.51
N ALA A 888 -13.71 -9.53 -4.77
CA ALA A 888 -12.31 -9.56 -5.19
C ALA A 888 -11.61 -8.19 -5.12
N GLY A 889 -12.30 -7.15 -4.66
CA GLY A 889 -11.78 -5.78 -4.67
C GLY A 889 -10.68 -5.46 -3.66
N PHE A 890 -10.46 -6.34 -2.68
CA PHE A 890 -9.41 -6.21 -1.69
C PHE A 890 -8.30 -7.24 -1.89
N VAL A 891 -7.06 -6.79 -1.67
CA VAL A 891 -5.85 -7.63 -1.69
C VAL A 891 -5.10 -7.48 -0.37
N CYS A 892 -4.48 -8.56 0.10
CA CYS A 892 -3.56 -8.54 1.23
C CYS A 892 -2.14 -8.46 0.68
N GLN A 893 -1.46 -7.34 0.93
CA GLN A 893 -0.06 -7.13 0.57
C GLN A 893 0.83 -7.19 1.81
N GLY A 894 1.94 -7.94 1.77
CA GLY A 894 2.85 -8.09 2.91
C GLY A 894 3.16 -9.55 3.27
N GLU A 895 3.56 -9.80 4.52
CA GLU A 895 4.01 -11.13 4.99
C GLU A 895 2.90 -12.19 5.00
N GLY A 896 1.66 -11.78 5.29
CA GLY A 896 0.46 -12.62 5.27
C GLY A 896 0.18 -13.33 6.59
#